data_AF-A0A9W9DYX6-F1
#
_entry.id   AF-A0A9W9DYX6-F1
#
_cell.length_a   1.000
_cell.length_b   1.000
_cell.length_c   1.000
_cell.angle_alpha   90.00
_cell.angle_beta   90.00
_cell.angle_gamma   90.00
#
_symmetry.space_group_name_H-M   'P 1'
#
loop_
_entity.id
_entity.type
_entity.pdbx_description
1 polymer ?
#
loop_
_entity_poly.entity_id
_entity_poly.type
_entity_poly.pdbx_seq_one_letter_code
_entity_poly.pdbx_strand_id
1 'polypeptide(L)'
;IAALIIYIKFQTPVRQMRVILALLRCIIRALKRNLVDSHLSSQIPMDVHTIVDCYDIDPTLHAFVACPTCYALYPLTDEALKNAESVFQADQPLPVCDERSHPDSAPCGTTLWRTCRIDHRTFVTPIRKQIFQDLKEWIGRIVATPGIEDAMDQHQQSSPPADGDPERDFVDSTTFRQFKGADGEPYAIPQVGPSGSPDLRLVTSLGFDAFNPFHSKTAHAINMYLLTVMTGKPSQHHINFTLRKLVKQLLPFWEGLFYVRTARYLLGRRVFIVLIPAVCDTEGAHQLSGFASHSHTYFCRRCLLQIGDIHNLVPETWIMRDPAQHRELALKWREASTEEERQKIYDEHGIRWSELLELPYWDPVLFTIIDDMHFAQLGLFETHLRDIWQIDHEQPGGDASSAPLVLRPAPSFAFNKDSAFEKLKSKMLDFSGKPPSLSKPNLQTLKALCQDLGIHYNSIDSKRILAARIMDYRQEHRDTPLKQTLPRHVIGRDLLEEVWADMKRTVLPTWIQAPPPNWGTPAQGKLSAEEYKVVCSISLVITLIRVWGYGTEDAQSRRFQMLLNYLDLVHAIHVLLLRETSWQSREYYRSHMQRYLETVLVLYPDFTLKPNHHFSLHVVTDLETMGPGHARSTPVFERINHSLQELNANQHLGEVEATMLTAYCRQANLQLILDHNADVRQDVDEALNALKNIEREDHRGM
;
A
#
# COMPACT_ATOMS: atom_id res chain seq x y z
N ILE A 1 -31.60 18.50 -7.36
CA ILE A 1 -30.92 17.27 -6.86
C ILE A 1 -30.96 16.12 -7.85
N ALA A 2 -32.12 15.68 -8.35
CA ALA A 2 -32.18 14.64 -9.39
C ALA A 2 -31.27 14.93 -10.61
N ALA A 3 -31.22 16.19 -11.07
CA ALA A 3 -30.28 16.60 -12.13
C ALA A 3 -28.81 16.44 -11.74
N LEU A 4 -28.43 16.67 -10.48
CA LEU A 4 -27.07 16.46 -9.97
C LEU A 4 -26.73 14.97 -9.92
N ILE A 5 -27.67 14.11 -9.51
CA ILE A 5 -27.51 12.66 -9.56
C ILE A 5 -27.19 12.21 -11.00
N ILE A 6 -28.02 12.61 -11.97
CA ILE A 6 -27.82 12.27 -13.38
C ILE A 6 -26.47 12.80 -13.90
N TYR A 7 -26.13 14.04 -13.56
CA TYR A 7 -24.91 14.67 -14.03
C TYR A 7 -23.64 14.06 -13.42
N ILE A 8 -23.62 13.84 -12.11
CA ILE A 8 -22.40 13.50 -11.35
C ILE A 8 -22.23 11.98 -11.18
N LYS A 9 -23.30 11.24 -10.84
CA LYS A 9 -23.22 9.78 -10.66
C LYS A 9 -23.14 9.05 -12.00
N PHE A 10 -23.95 9.47 -12.99
CA PHE A 10 -23.94 8.87 -14.33
C PHE A 10 -23.02 9.60 -15.33
N GLN A 11 -22.28 10.62 -14.87
CA GLN A 11 -21.31 11.37 -15.67
C GLN A 11 -21.89 11.88 -17.01
N THR A 12 -23.14 12.33 -16.97
CA THR A 12 -23.89 12.72 -18.17
C THR A 12 -23.28 13.98 -18.79
N PRO A 13 -22.94 14.00 -20.10
CA PRO A 13 -22.39 15.19 -20.75
C PRO A 13 -23.30 16.42 -20.63
N VAL A 14 -22.70 17.60 -20.47
CA VAL A 14 -23.43 18.89 -20.31
C VAL A 14 -24.45 19.13 -21.43
N ARG A 15 -24.12 18.73 -22.67
CA ARG A 15 -25.04 18.85 -23.82
C ARG A 15 -26.31 18.02 -23.64
N GLN A 16 -26.18 16.81 -23.09
CA GLN A 16 -27.33 15.95 -22.78
C GLN A 16 -28.10 16.50 -21.58
N MET A 17 -27.42 17.01 -20.56
CA MET A 17 -28.06 17.67 -19.42
C MET A 17 -28.92 18.87 -19.86
N ARG A 18 -28.47 19.67 -20.83
CA ARG A 18 -29.27 20.78 -21.39
C ARG A 18 -30.60 20.29 -21.99
N VAL A 19 -30.60 19.14 -22.66
CA VAL A 19 -31.81 18.52 -23.20
C VAL A 19 -32.71 18.02 -22.08
N ILE A 20 -32.16 17.30 -21.10
CA ILE A 20 -32.90 16.77 -19.94
C ILE A 20 -33.59 17.90 -19.17
N LEU A 21 -32.86 18.97 -18.86
CA LEU A 21 -33.41 20.15 -18.16
C LEU A 21 -34.48 20.87 -19.00
N ALA A 22 -34.33 20.92 -20.33
CA ALA A 22 -35.35 21.48 -21.21
C ALA A 22 -36.62 20.62 -21.24
N LEU A 23 -36.50 19.30 -21.31
CA LEU A 23 -37.64 18.38 -21.27
C LEU A 23 -38.39 18.47 -19.93
N LEU A 24 -37.67 18.54 -18.81
CA LEU A 24 -38.25 18.78 -17.49
C LEU A 24 -39.10 20.06 -17.45
N ARG A 25 -38.59 21.18 -18.00
CA ARG A 25 -39.36 22.42 -18.13
C ARG A 25 -40.61 22.25 -19.00
N CYS A 26 -40.51 21.53 -20.12
CA CYS A 26 -41.64 21.25 -21.00
C CYS A 26 -42.72 20.41 -20.30
N ILE A 27 -42.31 19.35 -19.59
CA ILE A 27 -43.22 18.48 -18.82
C ILE A 27 -43.96 19.29 -17.75
N ILE A 28 -43.23 20.10 -16.98
CA ILE A 28 -43.84 20.94 -15.94
C ILE A 28 -44.82 21.95 -16.56
N ARG A 29 -44.48 22.57 -17.70
CA ARG A 29 -45.42 23.47 -18.41
C ARG A 29 -46.67 22.73 -18.90
N ALA A 30 -46.53 21.49 -19.37
CA ALA A 30 -47.63 20.68 -19.86
C ALA A 30 -48.57 20.23 -18.73
N LEU A 31 -48.01 19.79 -17.60
CA LEU A 31 -48.78 19.40 -16.39
C LEU A 31 -49.53 20.60 -15.77
N LYS A 32 -49.03 21.82 -15.96
CA LYS A 32 -49.57 23.06 -15.39
C LYS A 32 -50.74 23.70 -16.13
N ARG A 33 -51.36 23.05 -17.12
CA ARG A 33 -52.61 23.56 -17.71
C ARG A 33 -53.76 23.70 -16.67
N ASN A 34 -53.62 23.16 -15.45
CA ASN A 34 -54.66 23.14 -14.40
C ASN A 34 -54.27 23.71 -13.00
N LEU A 35 -53.13 24.40 -12.80
CA LEU A 35 -52.74 24.96 -11.48
C LEU A 35 -52.15 26.38 -11.56
N VAL A 36 -52.40 27.19 -10.51
CA VAL A 36 -52.22 28.66 -10.42
C VAL A 36 -50.76 29.17 -10.49
N ASP A 37 -49.76 28.30 -10.38
CA ASP A 37 -48.37 28.74 -10.16
C ASP A 37 -47.53 28.76 -11.45
N SER A 38 -47.49 29.88 -12.17
CA SER A 38 -46.87 29.99 -13.50
C SER A 38 -45.33 30.06 -13.50
N HIS A 39 -44.68 30.21 -12.35
CA HIS A 39 -43.25 30.56 -12.25
C HIS A 39 -42.29 29.39 -11.97
N LEU A 40 -42.77 28.19 -11.64
CA LEU A 40 -41.89 27.05 -11.29
C LEU A 40 -41.04 26.56 -12.48
N SER A 41 -41.55 26.61 -13.72
CA SER A 41 -40.77 26.18 -14.90
C SER A 41 -39.61 27.13 -15.21
N SER A 42 -39.73 28.41 -14.83
CA SER A 42 -38.64 29.38 -14.94
C SER A 42 -37.60 29.26 -13.83
N GLN A 43 -37.90 28.55 -12.75
CA GLN A 43 -36.94 28.30 -11.66
C GLN A 43 -35.96 27.16 -11.97
N ILE A 44 -36.22 26.32 -12.99
CA ILE A 44 -35.29 25.26 -13.40
C ILE A 44 -34.19 25.85 -14.29
N PRO A 45 -32.91 25.81 -13.86
CA PRO A 45 -31.82 26.40 -14.62
C PRO A 45 -31.61 25.78 -16.00
N MET A 46 -31.16 26.59 -16.95
CA MET A 46 -30.87 26.14 -18.32
C MET A 46 -29.58 25.33 -18.42
N ASP A 47 -28.63 25.60 -17.51
CA ASP A 47 -27.33 24.95 -17.46
C ASP A 47 -27.19 24.20 -16.12
N VAL A 48 -26.60 23.01 -16.18
CA VAL A 48 -26.37 22.19 -14.99
C VAL A 48 -25.33 22.81 -14.07
N HIS A 49 -24.40 23.61 -14.59
CA HIS A 49 -23.41 24.32 -13.76
C HIS A 49 -24.10 25.29 -12.79
N THR A 50 -25.17 25.96 -13.21
CA THR A 50 -25.97 26.78 -12.28
C THR A 50 -26.52 25.96 -11.12
N ILE A 51 -26.88 24.68 -11.34
CA ILE A 51 -27.34 23.79 -10.27
C ILE A 51 -26.16 23.37 -9.38
N VAL A 52 -25.00 23.07 -9.98
CA VAL A 52 -23.76 22.77 -9.24
C VAL A 52 -23.38 23.93 -8.33
N ASP A 53 -23.41 25.17 -8.84
CA ASP A 53 -23.12 26.39 -8.09
C ASP A 53 -24.14 26.64 -6.97
N CYS A 54 -25.44 26.45 -7.25
CA CYS A 54 -26.49 26.64 -6.24
C CYS A 54 -26.35 25.70 -5.03
N TYR A 55 -25.85 24.48 -5.23
CA TYR A 55 -25.61 23.51 -4.16
C TYR A 55 -24.16 23.52 -3.67
N ASP A 56 -23.35 24.47 -4.15
CA ASP A 56 -21.92 24.60 -3.84
C ASP A 56 -21.19 23.25 -3.98
N ILE A 57 -21.44 22.48 -5.05
CA ILE A 57 -20.92 21.10 -5.14
C ILE A 57 -19.42 21.05 -5.47
N ASP A 58 -18.90 22.10 -6.10
CA ASP A 58 -17.52 22.14 -6.56
C ASP A 58 -16.51 22.21 -5.40
N PRO A 59 -15.41 21.44 -5.46
CA PRO A 59 -14.34 21.57 -4.47
C PRO A 59 -13.53 22.85 -4.67
N THR A 60 -12.97 23.37 -3.58
CA THR A 60 -11.89 24.34 -3.65
C THR A 60 -10.59 23.62 -4.00
N LEU A 61 -10.03 23.96 -5.15
CA LEU A 61 -8.82 23.34 -5.70
C LEU A 61 -7.73 24.39 -5.95
N HIS A 62 -6.49 24.04 -5.61
CA HIS A 62 -5.31 24.87 -5.86
C HIS A 62 -4.42 24.22 -6.92
N ALA A 63 -4.21 24.91 -8.04
CA ALA A 63 -3.40 24.42 -9.14
C ALA A 63 -1.94 24.87 -9.03
N PHE A 64 -1.01 23.97 -9.38
CA PHE A 64 0.42 24.23 -9.43
C PHE A 64 0.99 23.77 -10.76
N VAL A 65 1.98 24.52 -11.25
CA VAL A 65 2.89 24.06 -12.31
C VAL A 65 3.91 23.13 -11.67
N ALA A 66 3.95 21.88 -12.14
CA ALA A 66 4.88 20.88 -11.65
C ALA A 66 6.05 20.73 -12.61
N CYS A 67 7.28 20.80 -12.10
CA CYS A 67 8.46 20.55 -12.93
C CYS A 67 8.44 19.11 -13.47
N PRO A 68 8.56 18.90 -14.80
CA PRO A 68 8.55 17.56 -15.38
C PRO A 68 9.66 16.64 -14.88
N THR A 69 10.79 17.21 -14.45
CA THR A 69 12.01 16.51 -14.06
C THR A 69 12.09 16.30 -12.54
N CYS A 70 12.07 17.37 -11.74
CA CYS A 70 12.28 17.29 -10.29
C CYS A 70 10.99 17.36 -9.46
N TYR A 71 9.82 17.54 -10.08
CA TYR A 71 8.52 17.66 -9.41
C TYR A 71 8.33 18.89 -8.50
N ALA A 72 9.23 19.87 -8.56
CA ALA A 72 9.05 21.16 -7.88
C ALA A 72 7.71 21.82 -8.27
N LEU A 73 7.03 22.42 -7.28
CA LEU A 73 5.67 22.93 -7.43
C LEU A 73 5.61 24.45 -7.30
N TYR A 74 5.20 25.12 -8.38
CA TYR A 74 5.04 26.57 -8.47
C TYR A 74 3.56 26.94 -8.54
N PRO A 75 3.06 27.93 -7.80
CA PRO A 75 1.65 28.34 -7.87
C PRO A 75 1.23 28.69 -9.30
N LEU A 76 0.12 28.12 -9.79
CA LEU A 76 -0.48 28.48 -11.06
C LEU A 76 -1.53 29.58 -10.83
N THR A 77 -1.07 30.83 -10.76
CA THR A 77 -1.94 32.02 -10.63
C THR A 77 -2.20 32.68 -11.99
N ASP A 78 -3.21 33.54 -12.08
CA ASP A 78 -3.45 34.36 -13.27
C ASP A 78 -2.24 35.23 -13.63
N GLU A 79 -1.49 35.68 -12.62
CA GLU A 79 -0.25 36.44 -12.80
C GLU A 79 0.85 35.57 -13.42
N ALA A 80 0.98 34.31 -12.97
CA ALA A 80 1.94 33.36 -13.54
C ALA A 80 1.63 33.07 -15.01
N LEU A 81 0.35 32.93 -15.37
CA LEU A 81 -0.08 32.73 -16.75
C LEU A 81 0.21 33.98 -17.61
N LYS A 82 -0.18 35.17 -17.14
CA LYS A 82 0.08 36.44 -17.84
C LYS A 82 1.56 36.70 -18.05
N ASN A 83 2.40 36.34 -17.07
CA ASN A 83 3.85 36.43 -17.19
C ASN A 83 4.39 35.46 -18.26
N ALA A 84 3.96 34.21 -18.25
CA ALA A 84 4.38 33.24 -19.27
C ALA A 84 3.93 33.67 -20.69
N GLU A 85 2.73 34.24 -20.83
CA GLU A 85 2.22 34.79 -22.08
C GLU A 85 3.00 36.02 -22.55
N SER A 86 3.34 36.96 -21.64
CA SER A 86 4.09 38.16 -22.00
C SER A 86 5.52 37.84 -22.44
N VAL A 87 6.20 36.91 -21.76
CA VAL A 87 7.52 36.40 -22.13
C VAL A 87 7.48 35.75 -23.52
N PHE A 88 6.45 34.95 -23.81
CA PHE A 88 6.26 34.37 -25.14
C PHE A 88 5.99 35.44 -26.22
N GLN A 89 5.14 36.43 -25.94
CA GLN A 89 4.85 37.53 -26.87
C GLN A 89 6.08 38.40 -27.15
N ALA A 90 7.01 38.49 -26.19
CA ALA A 90 8.29 39.18 -26.32
C ALA A 90 9.37 38.32 -27.03
N ASP A 91 9.03 37.13 -27.53
CA ASP A 91 9.95 36.16 -28.14
C ASP A 91 11.14 35.78 -27.21
N GLN A 92 10.86 35.72 -25.91
CA GLN A 92 11.83 35.36 -24.87
C GLN A 92 11.68 33.88 -24.45
N PRO A 93 12.75 33.26 -23.90
CA PRO A 93 12.67 31.89 -23.39
C PRO A 93 11.63 31.74 -22.28
N LEU A 94 10.77 30.73 -22.43
CA LEU A 94 9.73 30.43 -21.43
C LEU A 94 10.33 30.13 -20.04
N PRO A 95 9.59 30.42 -18.95
CA PRO A 95 10.09 30.20 -17.60
C PRO A 95 10.56 28.76 -17.36
N VAL A 96 11.69 28.63 -16.67
CA VAL A 96 12.34 27.38 -16.30
C VAL A 96 12.30 27.15 -14.79
N CYS A 97 12.48 25.90 -14.38
CA CYS A 97 12.56 25.51 -12.98
C CYS A 97 13.85 26.04 -12.35
N ASP A 98 13.72 26.77 -11.24
CA ASP A 98 14.84 27.31 -10.45
C ASP A 98 15.14 26.49 -9.18
N GLU A 99 14.41 25.39 -8.95
CA GLU A 99 14.61 24.51 -7.80
C GLU A 99 16.00 23.90 -7.81
N ARG A 100 16.63 23.86 -6.62
CA ARG A 100 17.92 23.22 -6.36
C ARG A 100 17.70 21.96 -5.55
N SER A 101 18.31 20.84 -5.97
CA SER A 101 18.22 19.59 -5.22
C SER A 101 18.93 19.70 -3.86
N HIS A 102 20.12 20.30 -3.84
CA HIS A 102 20.96 20.56 -2.67
C HIS A 102 21.64 21.94 -2.78
N PRO A 103 22.20 22.52 -1.70
CA PRO A 103 22.78 23.87 -1.69
C PRO A 103 23.72 24.18 -2.86
N ASP A 104 24.66 23.28 -3.17
CA ASP A 104 25.65 23.49 -4.23
C ASP A 104 25.16 23.07 -5.64
N SER A 105 23.96 22.50 -5.75
CA SER A 105 23.42 22.06 -7.04
C SER A 105 23.11 23.25 -7.94
N ALA A 106 23.33 23.11 -9.24
CA ALA A 106 22.77 24.02 -10.21
C ALA A 106 21.23 23.96 -10.17
N PRO A 107 20.51 25.06 -10.46
CA PRO A 107 19.07 25.01 -10.64
C PRO A 107 18.67 23.98 -11.69
N CYS A 108 17.53 23.33 -11.50
CA CYS A 108 17.04 22.26 -12.37
C CYS A 108 16.98 22.66 -13.86
N GLY A 109 16.62 23.91 -14.17
CA GLY A 109 16.66 24.47 -15.52
C GLY A 109 15.65 23.88 -16.51
N THR A 110 14.80 22.94 -16.08
CA THR A 110 13.80 22.32 -16.95
C THR A 110 12.70 23.34 -17.29
N THR A 111 12.35 23.48 -18.57
CA THR A 111 11.24 24.34 -19.01
C THR A 111 9.93 23.90 -18.36
N LEU A 112 9.15 24.87 -17.85
CA LEU A 112 7.90 24.62 -17.14
C LEU A 112 6.65 24.77 -18.03
N TRP A 113 6.79 25.51 -19.13
CA TRP A 113 5.70 25.90 -20.01
C TRP A 113 5.95 25.44 -21.45
N ARG A 114 4.87 25.24 -22.21
CA ARG A 114 4.89 24.91 -23.64
C ARG A 114 3.89 25.76 -24.41
N THR A 115 4.13 25.91 -25.70
CA THR A 115 3.16 26.49 -26.61
C THR A 115 2.25 25.40 -27.17
N CYS A 116 0.95 25.67 -27.20
CA CYS A 116 -0.06 24.80 -27.79
C CYS A 116 -0.83 25.61 -28.84
N ARG A 117 -1.01 25.05 -30.03
CA ARG A 117 -1.80 25.69 -31.08
C ARG A 117 -3.17 25.04 -31.15
N ILE A 118 -4.21 25.82 -30.89
CA ILE A 118 -5.61 25.41 -31.03
C ILE A 118 -6.21 26.31 -32.10
N ASP A 119 -6.65 25.71 -33.21
CA ASP A 119 -7.07 26.40 -34.42
C ASP A 119 -6.00 27.38 -34.96
N HIS A 120 -6.36 28.66 -35.07
CA HIS A 120 -5.49 29.74 -35.55
C HIS A 120 -4.81 30.53 -34.43
N ARG A 121 -4.92 30.09 -33.17
CA ARG A 121 -4.35 30.79 -31.99
C ARG A 121 -3.31 29.91 -31.28
N THR A 122 -2.24 30.55 -30.84
CA THR A 122 -1.20 29.91 -30.01
C THR A 122 -1.40 30.33 -28.56
N PHE A 123 -1.42 29.35 -27.66
CA PHE A 123 -1.59 29.53 -26.22
C PHE A 123 -0.32 29.06 -25.50
N VAL A 124 0.00 29.70 -24.38
CA VAL A 124 1.05 29.24 -23.47
C VAL A 124 0.38 28.43 -22.36
N THR A 125 0.86 27.21 -22.14
CA THR A 125 0.25 26.27 -21.18
C THR A 125 1.33 25.58 -20.36
N PRO A 126 1.09 25.24 -19.08
CA PRO A 126 2.02 24.43 -18.30
C PRO A 126 2.27 23.07 -18.95
N ILE A 127 3.50 22.56 -18.87
CA ILE A 127 3.84 21.21 -19.36
C ILE A 127 3.20 20.13 -18.49
N ARG A 128 3.26 20.30 -17.17
CA ARG A 128 2.62 19.43 -16.18
C ARG A 128 1.94 20.27 -15.13
N LYS A 129 0.74 19.87 -14.73
CA LYS A 129 -0.02 20.48 -13.63
C LYS A 129 -0.17 19.46 -12.53
N GLN A 130 -0.21 19.94 -11.29
CA GLN A 130 -0.65 19.16 -10.15
C GLN A 130 -1.64 19.99 -9.37
N ILE A 131 -2.76 19.38 -8.98
CA ILE A 131 -3.87 20.07 -8.35
C ILE A 131 -4.14 19.44 -7.01
N PHE A 132 -4.39 20.30 -6.02
CA PHE A 132 -4.59 19.90 -4.64
C PHE A 132 -5.98 20.32 -4.19
N GLN A 133 -6.68 19.43 -3.49
CA GLN A 133 -7.85 19.82 -2.72
C GLN A 133 -7.42 20.66 -1.51
N ASP A 134 -8.28 21.58 -1.08
CA ASP A 134 -8.09 22.33 0.16
C ASP A 134 -8.75 21.59 1.34
N LEU A 135 -7.93 21.19 2.32
CA LEU A 135 -8.34 20.45 3.50
C LEU A 135 -9.22 21.29 4.44
N LYS A 136 -8.99 22.61 4.52
CA LYS A 136 -9.81 23.49 5.37
C LYS A 136 -11.21 23.60 4.83
N GLU A 137 -11.34 23.78 3.52
CA GLU A 137 -12.66 23.82 2.87
C GLU A 137 -13.36 22.46 2.94
N TRP A 138 -12.62 21.36 2.76
CA TRP A 138 -13.19 20.02 2.88
C TRP A 138 -13.72 19.72 4.30
N ILE A 139 -12.93 20.01 5.34
CA ILE A 139 -13.38 19.86 6.75
C ILE A 139 -14.51 20.85 7.06
N GLY A 140 -14.42 22.09 6.58
CA GLY A 140 -15.45 23.11 6.71
C GLY A 140 -16.80 22.62 6.21
N ARG A 141 -16.83 21.95 5.05
CA ARG A 141 -18.03 21.33 4.50
C ARG A 141 -18.57 20.20 5.37
N ILE A 142 -17.70 19.36 5.91
CA ILE A 142 -18.09 18.26 6.81
C ILE A 142 -18.75 18.81 8.07
N VAL A 143 -18.12 19.78 8.77
CA VAL A 143 -18.68 20.36 9.99
C VAL A 143 -19.87 21.29 9.73
N ALA A 144 -20.02 21.80 8.50
CA ALA A 144 -21.20 22.54 8.07
C ALA A 144 -22.40 21.63 7.73
N THR A 145 -22.23 20.31 7.72
CA THR A 145 -23.30 19.36 7.41
C THR A 145 -24.02 18.91 8.69
N PRO A 146 -25.35 19.13 8.82
CA PRO A 146 -26.12 18.69 9.97
C PRO A 146 -26.03 17.19 10.23
N GLY A 147 -26.02 16.78 11.50
CA GLY A 147 -25.96 15.36 11.90
C GLY A 147 -24.56 14.76 11.96
N ILE A 148 -23.57 15.31 11.26
CA ILE A 148 -22.21 14.75 11.25
C ILE A 148 -21.49 15.01 12.57
N GLU A 149 -21.53 16.24 13.07
CA GLU A 149 -20.91 16.57 14.35
C GLU A 149 -21.52 15.77 15.51
N ASP A 150 -22.82 15.45 15.44
CA ASP A 150 -23.48 14.60 16.44
C ASP A 150 -22.87 13.19 16.48
N ALA A 151 -22.63 12.59 15.30
CA ALA A 151 -22.00 11.28 15.20
C ALA A 151 -20.53 11.30 15.66
N MET A 152 -19.79 12.37 15.32
CA MET A 152 -18.41 12.55 15.77
C MET A 152 -18.32 12.73 17.29
N ASP A 153 -19.19 13.55 17.87
CA ASP A 153 -19.24 13.77 19.32
C ASP A 153 -19.58 12.48 20.08
N GLN A 154 -20.53 11.69 19.56
CA GLN A 154 -20.89 10.40 20.14
C GLN A 154 -19.71 9.43 20.14
N HIS A 155 -18.95 9.39 19.05
CA HIS A 155 -17.76 8.56 18.96
C HIS A 155 -16.66 9.04 19.93
N GLN A 156 -16.38 10.35 19.99
CA GLN A 156 -15.38 10.92 20.92
C GLN A 156 -15.73 10.72 22.40
N GLN A 157 -17.02 10.60 22.74
CA GLN A 157 -17.49 10.34 24.10
C GLN A 157 -17.47 8.85 24.48
N SER A 158 -17.21 7.96 23.52
CA SER A 158 -17.14 6.52 23.79
C SER A 158 -15.95 6.24 24.68
N SER A 159 -16.17 5.52 25.78
CA SER A 159 -15.08 5.13 26.68
C SER A 159 -14.16 4.14 25.97
N PRO A 160 -12.84 4.24 26.15
CA PRO A 160 -11.94 3.22 25.66
C PRO A 160 -12.26 1.86 26.31
N PRO A 161 -11.92 0.74 25.68
CA PRO A 161 -12.04 -0.58 26.28
C PRO A 161 -11.31 -0.62 27.63
N ALA A 162 -11.85 -1.39 28.59
CA ALA A 162 -11.19 -1.57 29.88
C ALA A 162 -9.86 -2.31 29.70
N ASP A 163 -8.95 -2.18 30.66
CA ASP A 163 -7.67 -2.90 30.59
C ASP A 163 -7.91 -4.41 30.51
N GLY A 164 -7.40 -5.02 29.43
CA GLY A 164 -7.57 -6.44 29.13
C GLY A 164 -8.73 -6.76 28.18
N ASP A 165 -9.63 -5.81 27.90
CA ASP A 165 -10.64 -5.95 26.86
C ASP A 165 -10.00 -5.86 25.45
N PRO A 166 -10.57 -6.53 24.44
CA PRO A 166 -10.07 -6.44 23.07
C PRO A 166 -10.17 -5.02 22.49
N GLU A 167 -9.10 -4.56 21.85
CA GLU A 167 -9.08 -3.33 21.07
C GLU A 167 -9.74 -3.54 19.70
N ARG A 168 -10.65 -2.65 19.32
CA ARG A 168 -11.46 -2.76 18.09
C ARG A 168 -11.14 -1.69 17.06
N ASP A 169 -10.47 -0.62 17.45
CA ASP A 169 -10.10 0.47 16.56
C ASP A 169 -8.69 0.99 16.90
N PHE A 170 -8.13 1.83 16.03
CA PHE A 170 -6.93 2.60 16.32
C PHE A 170 -7.11 3.51 17.55
N VAL A 171 -8.31 4.06 17.77
CA VAL A 171 -8.57 4.91 18.94
C VAL A 171 -8.48 4.15 20.28
N ASP A 172 -8.56 2.83 20.26
CA ASP A 172 -8.39 1.98 21.45
C ASP A 172 -6.90 1.67 21.73
N SER A 173 -6.03 1.95 20.75
CA SER A 173 -4.62 1.58 20.78
C SER A 173 -3.84 2.31 21.88
N THR A 174 -2.72 1.71 22.28
CA THR A 174 -1.83 2.33 23.28
C THR A 174 -1.25 3.65 22.79
N THR A 175 -0.88 3.74 21.50
CA THR A 175 -0.35 4.97 20.91
C THR A 175 -1.36 6.09 20.99
N PHE A 176 -2.61 5.88 20.57
CA PHE A 176 -3.59 6.96 20.57
C PHE A 176 -3.94 7.43 21.99
N ARG A 177 -4.10 6.50 22.93
CA ARG A 177 -4.39 6.81 24.34
C ARG A 177 -3.28 7.63 25.00
N GLN A 178 -2.02 7.40 24.62
CA GLN A 178 -0.87 8.11 25.16
C GLN A 178 -0.46 9.34 24.33
N PHE A 179 -1.03 9.51 23.14
CA PHE A 179 -0.70 10.59 22.24
C PHE A 179 -1.10 11.94 22.83
N LYS A 180 -0.17 12.89 22.80
CA LYS A 180 -0.35 14.24 23.37
C LYS A 180 -0.57 15.27 22.27
N GLY A 181 -1.44 16.23 22.53
CA GLY A 181 -1.65 17.39 21.68
C GLY A 181 -0.53 18.42 21.79
N ALA A 182 -0.63 19.50 21.02
CA ALA A 182 0.29 20.65 21.06
C ALA A 182 0.34 21.33 22.45
N ASP A 183 -0.74 21.17 23.23
CA ASP A 183 -0.90 21.62 24.61
C ASP A 183 -0.17 20.73 25.63
N GLY A 184 0.35 19.57 25.22
CA GLY A 184 0.98 18.58 26.10
C GLY A 184 -0.03 17.70 26.86
N GLU A 185 -1.33 17.93 26.66
CA GLU A 185 -2.42 17.17 27.25
C GLU A 185 -2.78 15.95 26.39
N PRO A 186 -3.44 14.92 26.94
CA PRO A 186 -3.89 13.77 26.15
C PRO A 186 -4.82 14.21 25.00
N TYR A 187 -4.44 13.89 23.77
CA TYR A 187 -5.16 14.34 22.57
C TYR A 187 -6.59 13.79 22.49
N ALA A 188 -6.80 12.59 23.03
CA ALA A 188 -8.09 11.93 23.08
C ALA A 188 -9.12 12.66 23.94
N ILE A 189 -8.69 13.59 24.83
CA ILE A 189 -9.58 14.33 25.73
C ILE A 189 -9.93 15.69 25.09
N PRO A 190 -11.18 15.89 24.63
CA PRO A 190 -11.61 17.18 24.10
C PRO A 190 -11.57 18.24 25.20
N GLN A 191 -10.94 19.38 24.93
CA GLN A 191 -11.03 20.54 25.80
C GLN A 191 -12.24 21.38 25.38
N VAL A 192 -12.74 22.22 26.30
CA VAL A 192 -13.80 23.17 25.95
C VAL A 192 -13.14 24.43 25.38
N GLY A 193 -13.49 24.77 24.15
CA GLY A 193 -13.00 25.96 23.48
C GLY A 193 -13.59 27.26 24.04
N PRO A 194 -13.05 28.43 23.66
CA PRO A 194 -13.54 29.74 24.14
C PRO A 194 -15.01 30.02 23.82
N SER A 195 -15.57 29.39 22.79
CA SER A 195 -16.98 29.50 22.39
C SER A 195 -17.92 28.61 23.22
N GLY A 196 -17.40 27.83 24.16
CA GLY A 196 -18.16 26.86 24.95
C GLY A 196 -18.43 25.52 24.25
N SER A 197 -17.99 25.35 23.00
CA SER A 197 -18.06 24.07 22.30
C SER A 197 -16.85 23.17 22.62
N PRO A 198 -17.04 21.84 22.73
CA PRO A 198 -15.92 20.92 22.88
C PRO A 198 -15.10 20.86 21.58
N ASP A 199 -13.80 20.71 21.72
CA ASP A 199 -12.89 20.53 20.59
C ASP A 199 -13.24 19.27 19.78
N LEU A 200 -13.18 19.38 18.45
CA LEU A 200 -13.24 18.21 17.56
C LEU A 200 -11.81 17.70 17.36
N ARG A 201 -11.50 16.48 17.80
CA ARG A 201 -10.15 15.88 17.70
C ARG A 201 -10.23 14.71 16.72
N LEU A 202 -9.67 14.88 15.53
CA LEU A 202 -9.67 13.86 14.47
C LEU A 202 -8.30 13.24 14.30
N VAL A 203 -8.27 11.96 13.94
CA VAL A 203 -7.06 11.27 13.47
C VAL A 203 -7.28 10.83 12.05
N THR A 204 -6.24 10.97 11.22
CA THR A 204 -6.25 10.60 9.81
C THR A 204 -5.08 9.68 9.50
N SER A 205 -5.30 8.78 8.54
CA SER A 205 -4.24 8.00 7.92
C SER A 205 -3.90 8.57 6.54
N LEU A 206 -2.63 8.45 6.14
CA LEU A 206 -2.13 8.76 4.81
C LEU A 206 -1.99 7.46 4.00
N GLY A 207 -2.71 7.38 2.89
CA GLY A 207 -2.45 6.39 1.84
C GLY A 207 -1.75 7.03 0.65
N PHE A 208 -0.85 6.28 0.04
CA PHE A 208 -0.20 6.62 -1.23
C PHE A 208 -0.12 5.36 -2.08
N ASP A 209 -0.69 5.45 -3.28
CA ASP A 209 -0.71 4.34 -4.22
C ASP A 209 -0.57 4.84 -5.66
N ALA A 210 0.00 4.00 -6.53
CA ALA A 210 0.17 4.27 -7.94
C ALA A 210 -0.71 3.29 -8.73
N PHE A 211 -1.67 3.82 -9.48
CA PHE A 211 -2.57 3.00 -10.31
C PHE A 211 -2.50 3.39 -11.79
N ASN A 212 -2.87 2.44 -12.65
CA ASN A 212 -3.09 2.69 -14.07
C ASN A 212 -4.56 3.08 -14.28
N PRO A 213 -4.87 4.27 -14.83
CA PRO A 213 -6.25 4.73 -14.97
C PRO A 213 -7.09 3.96 -16.02
N PHE A 214 -6.49 3.06 -16.81
CA PHE A 214 -7.15 2.43 -17.96
C PHE A 214 -7.69 1.01 -17.75
N HIS A 215 -7.59 0.45 -16.54
CA HIS A 215 -8.16 -0.87 -16.22
C HIS A 215 -9.29 -0.71 -15.20
N SER A 216 -10.48 -1.24 -15.50
CA SER A 216 -11.67 -1.10 -14.65
C SER A 216 -11.88 -2.29 -13.73
N LYS A 217 -12.06 -2.05 -12.43
CA LYS A 217 -12.80 -2.88 -11.48
C LYS A 217 -13.51 -1.95 -10.50
N THR A 218 -14.59 -2.41 -9.88
CA THR A 218 -15.57 -1.61 -9.12
C THR A 218 -15.27 -1.45 -7.64
N ALA A 219 -15.66 -0.31 -7.08
CA ALA A 219 -15.64 -0.10 -5.63
C ALA A 219 -16.43 1.14 -5.14
N HIS A 220 -16.81 1.11 -3.85
CA HIS A 220 -17.40 2.23 -3.13
C HIS A 220 -16.64 2.53 -1.82
N ALA A 221 -16.32 3.80 -1.59
CA ALA A 221 -15.97 4.34 -0.28
C ALA A 221 -16.46 5.80 -0.21
N ILE A 222 -17.16 6.15 0.87
CA ILE A 222 -17.71 7.49 1.14
C ILE A 222 -17.09 7.91 2.47
N ASN A 223 -16.40 9.06 2.51
CA ASN A 223 -15.60 9.64 3.63
C ASN A 223 -14.07 9.52 3.53
N MET A 224 -13.49 9.78 2.35
CA MET A 224 -12.04 9.94 2.21
C MET A 224 -11.67 11.27 1.56
N TYR A 225 -10.58 11.85 2.06
CA TYR A 225 -10.00 13.07 1.51
C TYR A 225 -8.98 12.69 0.43
N LEU A 226 -9.24 13.06 -0.82
CA LEU A 226 -8.30 12.86 -1.91
C LEU A 226 -7.45 14.12 -2.07
N LEU A 227 -6.22 14.08 -1.54
CA LEU A 227 -5.32 15.23 -1.57
C LEU A 227 -5.02 15.71 -3.00
N THR A 228 -4.60 14.80 -3.87
CA THR A 228 -4.14 15.10 -5.23
C THR A 228 -4.07 13.83 -6.08
N VAL A 229 -4.18 13.98 -7.40
CA VAL A 229 -3.86 12.94 -8.39
C VAL A 229 -2.62 13.40 -9.14
N MET A 230 -1.64 12.51 -9.30
CA MET A 230 -0.35 12.83 -9.94
C MET A 230 -0.14 12.00 -11.21
N THR A 231 0.39 12.62 -12.27
CA THR A 231 0.92 11.89 -13.41
C THR A 231 2.41 11.58 -13.27
N GLY A 232 2.73 10.29 -13.35
CA GLY A 232 4.07 9.75 -13.15
C GLY A 232 4.42 9.60 -11.67
N LYS A 233 5.01 8.45 -11.30
CA LYS A 233 5.47 8.18 -9.93
C LYS A 233 6.75 9.01 -9.68
N PRO A 234 6.74 10.00 -8.77
CA PRO A 234 7.97 10.70 -8.41
C PRO A 234 8.99 9.69 -7.89
N SER A 235 10.25 9.82 -8.29
CA SER A 235 11.31 8.93 -7.79
C SER A 235 11.80 9.40 -6.43
N GLN A 236 11.92 8.48 -5.47
CA GLN A 236 12.63 8.74 -4.22
C GLN A 236 12.10 9.98 -3.48
N HIS A 237 12.97 10.96 -3.19
CA HIS A 237 12.69 12.15 -2.39
C HIS A 237 11.88 13.24 -3.14
N HIS A 238 11.65 13.11 -4.46
CA HIS A 238 10.82 14.08 -5.19
C HIS A 238 9.36 14.14 -4.71
N ILE A 239 8.87 13.09 -4.02
CA ILE A 239 7.56 13.09 -3.37
C ILE A 239 7.43 14.22 -2.32
N ASN A 240 8.55 14.69 -1.77
CA ASN A 240 8.58 15.76 -0.77
C ASN A 240 7.93 17.05 -1.27
N PHE A 241 7.96 17.38 -2.56
CA PHE A 241 7.24 18.55 -3.04
C PHE A 241 5.72 18.45 -2.82
N THR A 242 5.17 17.24 -2.95
CA THR A 242 3.76 16.93 -2.66
C THR A 242 3.51 16.89 -1.16
N LEU A 243 4.37 16.20 -0.39
CA LEU A 243 4.23 16.11 1.06
C LEU A 243 4.34 17.48 1.74
N ARG A 244 5.19 18.38 1.24
CA ARG A 244 5.27 19.77 1.70
C ARG A 244 3.92 20.48 1.62
N LYS A 245 3.11 20.20 0.59
CA LYS A 245 1.76 20.77 0.46
C LYS A 245 0.80 20.15 1.48
N LEU A 246 0.86 18.84 1.69
CA LEU A 246 0.08 18.16 2.72
C LEU A 246 0.40 18.69 4.12
N VAL A 247 1.68 18.75 4.48
CA VAL A 247 2.14 19.20 5.79
C VAL A 247 1.74 20.65 6.05
N LYS A 248 1.89 21.54 5.06
CA LYS A 248 1.40 22.93 5.18
C LYS A 248 -0.10 23.03 5.45
N GLN A 249 -0.91 22.10 4.95
CA GLN A 249 -2.34 22.05 5.23
C GLN A 249 -2.65 21.48 6.63
N LEU A 250 -1.82 20.56 7.14
CA LEU A 250 -2.00 19.93 8.46
C LEU A 250 -1.50 20.77 9.63
N LEU A 251 -0.44 21.57 9.47
CA LEU A 251 0.14 22.37 10.56
C LEU A 251 -0.88 23.27 11.28
N PRO A 252 -1.78 24.01 10.60
CA PRO A 252 -2.82 24.78 11.29
C PRO A 252 -3.77 23.94 12.14
N PHE A 253 -4.02 22.69 11.76
CA PHE A 253 -4.87 21.78 12.55
C PHE A 253 -4.17 21.21 13.77
N TRP A 254 -2.84 21.17 13.78
CA TRP A 254 -2.07 20.82 14.99
C TRP A 254 -2.25 21.86 16.09
N GLU A 255 -2.27 23.15 15.71
CA GLU A 255 -2.51 24.28 16.63
C GLU A 255 -3.99 24.43 17.02
N GLY A 256 -4.88 23.82 16.24
CA GLY A 256 -6.33 23.89 16.42
C GLY A 256 -6.96 24.98 15.55
N LEU A 257 -7.56 24.58 14.43
CA LEU A 257 -8.19 25.49 13.49
C LEU A 257 -9.61 25.82 13.95
N PHE A 258 -9.94 27.11 14.07
CA PHE A 258 -11.27 27.54 14.52
C PHE A 258 -12.19 27.82 13.33
N TYR A 259 -13.30 27.08 13.24
CA TYR A 259 -14.40 27.40 12.34
C TYR A 259 -15.39 28.32 13.05
N VAL A 260 -15.63 29.50 12.49
CA VAL A 260 -16.46 30.56 13.10
C VAL A 260 -17.91 30.12 13.30
N ARG A 261 -18.39 29.20 12.45
CA ARG A 261 -19.72 28.62 12.54
C ARG A 261 -19.70 27.20 11.98
N THR A 262 -20.40 26.29 12.65
CA THR A 262 -20.64 24.92 12.16
C THR A 262 -22.15 24.63 12.18
N ALA A 263 -22.56 23.44 11.73
CA ALA A 263 -23.97 23.05 11.72
C ALA A 263 -24.54 22.97 13.15
N ARG A 264 -23.76 22.41 14.08
CA ARG A 264 -24.18 22.20 15.48
C ARG A 264 -23.86 23.40 16.38
N TYR A 265 -22.73 24.08 16.15
CA TYR A 265 -22.26 25.16 17.02
C TYR A 265 -22.30 26.52 16.32
N LEU A 266 -23.32 27.32 16.67
CA LEU A 266 -23.52 28.66 16.07
C LEU A 266 -22.36 29.64 16.36
N LEU A 267 -21.71 29.49 17.51
CA LEU A 267 -20.53 30.26 17.91
C LEU A 267 -19.21 29.62 17.48
N GLY A 268 -19.29 28.61 16.62
CA GLY A 268 -18.12 27.95 16.06
C GLY A 268 -17.50 26.88 16.96
N ARG A 269 -16.52 26.19 16.39
CA ARG A 269 -15.84 25.05 16.98
C ARG A 269 -14.39 24.99 16.52
N ARG A 270 -13.51 24.61 17.44
CA ARG A 270 -12.11 24.34 17.13
C ARG A 270 -11.93 22.88 16.71
N VAL A 271 -11.18 22.67 15.64
CA VAL A 271 -10.94 21.35 15.04
C VAL A 271 -9.44 21.09 15.00
N PHE A 272 -9.06 19.91 15.48
CA PHE A 272 -7.71 19.38 15.45
C PHE A 272 -7.67 18.15 14.55
N ILE A 273 -6.58 18.00 13.81
CA ILE A 273 -6.33 16.88 12.92
C ILE A 273 -4.87 16.48 13.08
N VAL A 274 -4.64 15.19 13.33
CA VAL A 274 -3.31 14.59 13.32
C VAL A 274 -3.22 13.47 12.30
N LEU A 275 -2.05 13.34 11.69
CA LEU A 275 -1.72 12.28 10.76
C LEU A 275 -0.97 11.17 11.48
N ILE A 276 -1.55 9.97 11.59
CA ILE A 276 -0.88 8.82 12.23
C ILE A 276 -0.68 7.69 11.23
N PRO A 277 -1.59 6.75 10.90
CA PRO A 277 -1.25 5.77 9.88
C PRO A 277 -0.58 6.26 8.59
N ALA A 278 0.72 6.18 8.34
CA ALA A 278 1.18 6.06 6.96
C ALA A 278 0.94 4.60 6.54
N VAL A 279 -0.13 4.40 5.78
CA VAL A 279 -0.68 3.09 5.41
C VAL A 279 -0.48 2.89 3.91
N CYS A 280 0.61 2.24 3.54
CA CYS A 280 1.03 2.04 2.16
C CYS A 280 1.69 0.67 2.00
N ASP A 281 1.85 0.23 0.76
CA ASP A 281 2.78 -0.84 0.45
C ASP A 281 4.23 -0.50 0.90
N THR A 282 5.12 -1.49 0.93
CA THR A 282 6.47 -1.28 1.46
C THR A 282 7.25 -0.22 0.68
N GLU A 283 7.08 -0.15 -0.64
CA GLU A 283 7.75 0.86 -1.47
C GLU A 283 7.25 2.27 -1.16
N GLY A 284 5.93 2.46 -1.10
CA GLY A 284 5.28 3.72 -0.77
C GLY A 284 5.65 4.17 0.64
N ALA A 285 5.61 3.26 1.62
CA ALA A 285 6.02 3.54 3.00
C ALA A 285 7.47 4.01 3.08
N HIS A 286 8.39 3.37 2.36
CA HIS A 286 9.80 3.77 2.35
C HIS A 286 10.01 5.12 1.65
N GLN A 287 9.26 5.37 0.58
CA GLN A 287 9.30 6.63 -0.14
C GLN A 287 8.75 7.80 0.71
N LEU A 288 7.59 7.62 1.33
CA LEU A 288 6.94 8.65 2.13
C LEU A 288 7.73 9.00 3.38
N SER A 289 8.23 8.00 4.10
CA SER A 289 8.89 8.18 5.39
C SER A 289 10.41 8.25 5.30
N GLY A 290 10.98 8.33 4.09
CA GLY A 290 12.41 8.54 3.89
C GLY A 290 13.30 7.31 4.16
N PHE A 291 12.75 6.12 4.28
CA PHE A 291 13.55 4.89 4.43
C PHE A 291 14.15 4.42 3.11
N ALA A 292 15.22 3.63 3.21
CA ALA A 292 15.83 2.95 2.07
C ALA A 292 14.98 1.78 1.55
N SER A 293 15.27 1.34 0.32
CA SER A 293 14.55 0.22 -0.31
C SER A 293 14.68 -1.09 0.49
N HIS A 294 13.77 -2.04 0.24
CA HIS A 294 13.76 -3.37 0.85
C HIS A 294 15.02 -4.22 0.59
N SER A 295 15.90 -3.80 -0.33
CA SER A 295 17.13 -4.49 -0.72
C SER A 295 18.38 -3.80 -0.16
N HIS A 296 18.20 -2.71 0.60
CA HIS A 296 19.29 -2.03 1.27
C HIS A 296 19.83 -2.86 2.45
N THR A 297 21.07 -2.62 2.87
CA THR A 297 21.67 -3.25 4.06
C THR A 297 20.73 -3.12 5.25
N TYR A 298 20.24 -1.90 5.50
CA TYR A 298 19.23 -1.59 6.52
C TYR A 298 17.82 -1.53 5.89
N PHE A 299 17.27 -2.69 5.58
CA PHE A 299 15.98 -2.84 4.88
C PHE A 299 14.75 -2.59 5.76
N CYS A 300 14.90 -2.72 7.09
CA CYS A 300 13.80 -2.62 8.04
C CYS A 300 13.60 -1.18 8.54
N ARG A 301 12.33 -0.77 8.66
CA ARG A 301 11.92 0.54 9.19
C ARG A 301 11.73 0.56 10.71
N ARG A 302 11.71 -0.61 11.36
CA ARG A 302 11.56 -0.76 12.82
C ARG A 302 12.89 -0.98 13.54
N CYS A 303 13.77 -1.79 12.95
CA CYS A 303 15.08 -2.12 13.53
C CYS A 303 16.22 -1.92 12.53
N LEU A 304 17.45 -2.07 13.04
CA LEU A 304 18.70 -1.96 12.31
C LEU A 304 19.31 -3.32 11.94
N LEU A 305 18.51 -4.41 11.95
CA LEU A 305 18.97 -5.70 11.45
C LEU A 305 19.40 -5.57 9.99
N GLN A 306 20.57 -6.13 9.68
CA GLN A 306 21.09 -6.11 8.31
C GLN A 306 20.44 -7.21 7.47
N ILE A 307 20.23 -6.95 6.18
CA ILE A 307 19.64 -7.94 5.27
C ILE A 307 20.48 -9.22 5.14
N GLY A 308 21.80 -9.14 5.37
CA GLY A 308 22.68 -10.31 5.45
C GLY A 308 22.37 -11.23 6.63
N ASP A 309 21.78 -10.68 7.70
CA ASP A 309 21.40 -11.39 8.93
C ASP A 309 19.90 -11.68 8.99
N ILE A 310 19.20 -11.71 7.85
CA ILE A 310 17.74 -11.88 7.79
C ILE A 310 17.23 -13.21 8.37
N HIS A 311 18.12 -14.19 8.57
CA HIS A 311 17.84 -15.46 9.25
C HIS A 311 17.92 -15.37 10.78
N ASN A 312 18.32 -14.23 11.35
CA ASN A 312 18.25 -13.99 12.78
C ASN A 312 16.80 -13.74 13.20
N LEU A 313 16.16 -14.76 13.77
CA LEU A 313 14.77 -14.75 14.24
C LEU A 313 14.64 -14.48 15.73
N VAL A 314 15.63 -13.85 16.38
CA VAL A 314 15.63 -13.56 17.83
C VAL A 314 15.47 -12.05 18.04
N PRO A 315 14.24 -11.52 18.20
CA PRO A 315 13.96 -10.09 18.23
C PRO A 315 14.75 -9.33 19.30
N GLU A 316 15.07 -9.97 20.42
CA GLU A 316 15.82 -9.39 21.54
C GLU A 316 17.26 -9.00 21.17
N THR A 317 17.79 -9.58 20.08
CA THR A 317 19.12 -9.25 19.57
C THR A 317 19.11 -8.06 18.62
N TRP A 318 17.94 -7.59 18.19
CA TRP A 318 17.82 -6.54 17.19
C TRP A 318 17.87 -5.17 17.85
N ILE A 319 18.69 -4.28 17.27
CA ILE A 319 18.75 -2.88 17.69
C ILE A 319 17.57 -2.15 17.05
N MET A 320 16.66 -1.64 17.86
CA MET A 320 15.53 -0.84 17.36
C MET A 320 15.99 0.53 16.88
N ARG A 321 15.31 1.07 15.87
CA ARG A 321 15.60 2.43 15.39
C ARG A 321 15.13 3.45 16.42
N ASP A 322 15.97 4.45 16.67
CA ASP A 322 15.61 5.61 17.48
C ASP A 322 15.00 6.72 16.59
N PRO A 323 13.75 7.16 16.84
CA PRO A 323 13.13 8.27 16.12
C PRO A 323 13.92 9.58 16.19
N ALA A 324 14.60 9.87 17.30
CA ALA A 324 15.39 11.08 17.46
C ALA A 324 16.64 11.05 16.57
N GLN A 325 17.37 9.94 16.60
CA GLN A 325 18.50 9.70 15.70
C GLN A 325 18.05 9.72 14.23
N HIS A 326 16.89 9.15 13.90
CA HIS A 326 16.34 9.20 12.54
C HIS A 326 16.18 10.65 12.07
N ARG A 327 15.55 11.51 12.90
CA ARG A 327 15.37 12.93 12.59
C ARG A 327 16.70 13.64 12.36
N GLU A 328 17.70 13.40 13.22
CA GLU A 328 19.03 13.99 13.08
C GLU A 328 19.70 13.61 11.75
N LEU A 329 19.67 12.32 11.39
CA LEU A 329 20.25 11.82 10.14
C LEU A 329 19.50 12.33 8.90
N ALA A 330 18.17 12.40 8.97
CA ALA A 330 17.35 12.96 7.89
C ALA A 330 17.61 14.45 7.67
N LEU A 331 17.83 15.22 8.75
CA LEU A 331 18.23 16.64 8.67
C LEU A 331 19.61 16.80 8.04
N LYS A 332 20.59 15.98 8.47
CA LYS A 332 21.92 15.94 7.85
C LYS A 332 21.82 15.63 6.35
N TRP A 333 20.95 14.71 5.94
CA TRP A 333 20.71 14.41 4.53
C TRP A 333 20.12 15.61 3.78
N ARG A 334 19.15 16.32 4.38
CA ARG A 334 18.53 17.51 3.77
C ARG A 334 19.55 18.63 3.54
N GLU A 335 20.37 18.88 4.55
CA GLU A 335 21.33 19.99 4.64
C GLU A 335 22.69 19.70 3.96
N ALA A 336 22.95 18.44 3.61
CA ALA A 336 24.12 18.04 2.84
C ALA A 336 24.28 18.90 1.58
N SER A 337 25.50 19.39 1.35
CA SER A 337 25.80 20.38 0.31
C SER A 337 25.94 19.75 -1.06
N THR A 338 26.21 18.44 -1.13
CA THR A 338 26.46 17.68 -2.36
C THR A 338 25.63 16.39 -2.43
N GLU A 339 25.45 15.84 -3.64
CA GLU A 339 24.78 14.56 -3.83
C GLU A 339 25.63 13.39 -3.30
N GLU A 340 26.95 13.49 -3.35
CA GLU A 340 27.86 12.49 -2.79
C GLU A 340 27.69 12.34 -1.27
N GLU A 341 27.53 13.46 -0.54
CA GLU A 341 27.25 13.45 0.90
C GLU A 341 25.89 12.82 1.20
N ARG A 342 24.87 13.15 0.41
CA ARG A 342 23.53 12.55 0.52
C ARG A 342 23.56 11.05 0.30
N GLN A 343 24.25 10.62 -0.75
CA GLN A 343 24.39 9.22 -1.09
C GLN A 343 25.15 8.47 0.00
N LYS A 344 26.21 9.08 0.57
CA LYS A 344 26.94 8.51 1.70
C LYS A 344 26.04 8.30 2.92
N ILE A 345 25.25 9.30 3.31
CA ILE A 345 24.30 9.16 4.44
C ILE A 345 23.26 8.06 4.16
N TYR A 346 22.77 8.00 2.92
CA TYR A 346 21.84 6.96 2.51
C TYR A 346 22.46 5.56 2.58
N ASP A 347 23.67 5.37 2.08
CA ASP A 347 24.35 4.06 2.08
C ASP A 347 24.71 3.61 3.51
N GLU A 348 25.14 4.54 4.36
CA GLU A 348 25.55 4.26 5.75
C GLU A 348 24.37 4.01 6.68
N HIS A 349 23.22 4.65 6.47
CA HIS A 349 22.10 4.64 7.44
C HIS A 349 20.75 4.21 6.88
N GLY A 350 20.60 4.20 5.56
CA GLY A 350 19.35 3.90 4.87
C GLY A 350 18.26 4.94 5.09
N ILE A 351 18.62 6.22 5.24
CA ILE A 351 17.72 7.33 5.60
C ILE A 351 17.87 8.48 4.61
N ARG A 352 16.74 9.14 4.30
CA ARG A 352 16.61 10.39 3.52
C ARG A 352 15.64 11.32 4.22
N TRP A 353 15.62 12.58 3.80
CA TRP A 353 14.62 13.53 4.26
C TRP A 353 13.20 13.14 3.81
N SER A 354 12.25 13.24 4.74
CA SER A 354 10.82 13.26 4.48
C SER A 354 10.23 14.55 5.04
N GLU A 355 9.40 15.23 4.26
CA GLU A 355 8.70 16.42 4.76
C GLU A 355 7.72 16.11 5.88
N LEU A 356 7.31 14.85 6.08
CA LEU A 356 6.49 14.46 7.23
C LEU A 356 7.18 14.75 8.57
N LEU A 357 8.51 14.82 8.60
CA LEU A 357 9.29 15.19 9.79
C LEU A 357 9.09 16.65 10.23
N GLU A 358 8.51 17.50 9.37
CA GLU A 358 8.10 18.87 9.74
C GLU A 358 6.83 18.89 10.60
N LEU A 359 6.06 17.79 10.65
CA LEU A 359 4.98 17.65 11.63
C LEU A 359 5.61 17.40 13.01
N PRO A 360 5.37 18.26 14.01
CA PRO A 360 6.09 18.19 15.30
C PRO A 360 5.97 16.83 15.98
N TYR A 361 4.80 16.19 15.85
CA TYR A 361 4.44 14.93 16.47
C TYR A 361 4.82 13.68 15.64
N TRP A 362 5.32 13.82 14.42
CA TRP A 362 5.52 12.67 13.52
C TRP A 362 6.67 11.77 13.96
N ASP A 363 6.35 10.53 14.34
CA ASP A 363 7.32 9.48 14.58
C ASP A 363 7.47 8.61 13.32
N PRO A 364 8.57 8.72 12.57
CA PRO A 364 8.74 7.96 11.32
C PRO A 364 8.87 6.46 11.55
N VAL A 365 9.32 6.01 12.73
CA VAL A 365 9.45 4.60 13.06
C VAL A 365 8.09 4.06 13.46
N LEU A 366 7.38 4.75 14.37
CA LEU A 366 6.11 4.29 14.91
C LEU A 366 4.98 4.37 13.88
N PHE A 367 4.85 5.51 13.19
CA PHE A 367 3.69 5.86 12.35
C PHE A 367 3.77 5.32 10.92
N THR A 368 4.89 4.71 10.54
CA THR A 368 5.06 4.01 9.25
C THR A 368 4.78 2.52 9.42
N ILE A 369 3.50 2.14 9.38
CA ILE A 369 3.05 0.79 9.71
C ILE A 369 3.38 -0.24 8.63
N ILE A 370 3.24 -1.53 8.97
CA ILE A 370 3.19 -2.63 8.01
C ILE A 370 1.75 -2.77 7.52
N ASP A 371 1.55 -2.59 6.22
CA ASP A 371 0.25 -2.86 5.61
C ASP A 371 0.00 -4.37 5.55
N ASP A 372 -1.08 -4.77 6.21
CA ASP A 372 -1.40 -6.18 6.40
C ASP A 372 -1.70 -6.89 5.07
N MET A 373 -2.36 -6.21 4.13
CA MET A 373 -2.77 -6.82 2.86
C MET A 373 -1.57 -7.16 1.96
N HIS A 374 -0.71 -6.18 1.70
CA HIS A 374 0.45 -6.35 0.83
C HIS A 374 1.50 -7.26 1.46
N PHE A 375 1.69 -7.19 2.78
CA PHE A 375 2.68 -8.03 3.45
C PHE A 375 2.17 -9.46 3.70
N ALA A 376 0.91 -9.68 4.09
CA ALA A 376 0.43 -11.04 4.40
C ALA A 376 0.01 -11.79 3.14
N GLN A 377 -0.91 -11.26 2.33
CA GLN A 377 -1.46 -11.94 1.16
C GLN A 377 -0.45 -11.98 0.00
N LEU A 378 0.03 -10.80 -0.43
CA LEU A 378 0.98 -10.68 -1.55
C LEU A 378 2.44 -10.87 -1.12
N GLY A 379 2.71 -10.89 0.19
CA GLY A 379 4.05 -11.07 0.72
C GLY A 379 4.28 -12.50 1.20
N LEU A 380 3.62 -12.92 2.29
CA LEU A 380 3.86 -14.22 2.91
C LEU A 380 3.18 -15.36 2.16
N PHE A 381 1.88 -15.28 1.91
CA PHE A 381 1.14 -16.35 1.22
C PHE A 381 1.67 -16.56 -0.20
N GLU A 382 1.83 -15.49 -0.99
CA GLU A 382 2.40 -15.60 -2.33
C GLU A 382 3.81 -16.19 -2.31
N THR A 383 4.70 -15.74 -1.42
CA THR A 383 6.07 -16.29 -1.34
C THR A 383 6.06 -17.76 -0.95
N HIS A 384 5.21 -18.15 0.01
CA HIS A 384 5.10 -19.55 0.41
C HIS A 384 4.66 -20.44 -0.75
N LEU A 385 3.64 -20.01 -1.49
CA LEU A 385 3.09 -20.77 -2.62
C LEU A 385 4.03 -20.78 -3.84
N ARG A 386 4.62 -19.64 -4.22
CA ARG A 386 5.38 -19.51 -5.46
C ARG A 386 6.86 -19.83 -5.32
N ASP A 387 7.49 -19.44 -4.21
CA ASP A 387 8.94 -19.56 -4.08
C ASP A 387 9.34 -20.79 -3.26
N ILE A 388 8.62 -21.05 -2.15
CA ILE A 388 8.88 -22.19 -1.28
C ILE A 388 8.27 -23.46 -1.88
N TRP A 389 6.97 -23.43 -2.22
CA TRP A 389 6.23 -24.59 -2.73
C TRP A 389 6.17 -24.71 -4.25
N GLN A 390 6.53 -23.65 -4.98
CA GLN A 390 6.67 -23.65 -6.44
C GLN A 390 5.49 -24.25 -7.20
N ILE A 391 4.35 -23.54 -7.19
CA ILE A 391 3.18 -23.92 -7.99
C ILE A 391 3.53 -24.12 -9.46
N ASP A 392 3.27 -25.32 -9.98
CA ASP A 392 3.40 -25.64 -11.40
C ASP A 392 2.46 -26.81 -11.78
N HIS A 393 1.38 -26.51 -12.50
CA HIS A 393 0.43 -27.52 -12.97
C HIS A 393 1.02 -28.47 -14.04
N GLU A 394 2.10 -28.09 -14.71
CA GLU A 394 2.72 -28.92 -15.74
C GLU A 394 3.60 -30.03 -15.13
N GLN A 395 4.10 -29.82 -13.90
CA GLN A 395 5.00 -30.72 -13.19
C GLN A 395 4.27 -31.61 -12.18
N PRO A 396 4.74 -32.86 -11.95
CA PRO A 396 4.21 -33.70 -10.87
C PRO A 396 4.55 -33.13 -9.50
N GLY A 397 3.72 -33.45 -8.49
CA GLY A 397 3.93 -32.99 -7.12
C GLY A 397 5.06 -33.74 -6.41
N GLY A 398 5.89 -33.03 -5.65
CA GLY A 398 6.91 -33.59 -4.78
C GLY A 398 6.86 -32.99 -3.37
N ASP A 399 7.97 -33.08 -2.64
CA ASP A 399 8.07 -32.67 -1.24
C ASP A 399 9.12 -31.56 -1.01
N ALA A 400 9.55 -30.91 -2.10
CA ALA A 400 10.63 -29.92 -2.11
C ALA A 400 11.93 -30.41 -1.42
N SER A 401 12.13 -31.73 -1.28
CA SER A 401 13.41 -32.25 -0.85
C SER A 401 14.43 -32.04 -1.97
N SER A 402 15.50 -31.32 -1.67
CA SER A 402 16.66 -31.35 -2.55
C SER A 402 17.37 -32.69 -2.36
N ALA A 403 17.91 -33.28 -3.44
CA ALA A 403 19.01 -34.24 -3.31
C ALA A 403 20.07 -33.68 -2.33
N PRO A 404 20.74 -34.52 -1.53
CA PRO A 404 21.13 -34.20 -0.15
C PRO A 404 21.86 -32.85 -0.05
N LEU A 405 21.19 -31.87 0.57
CA LEU A 405 21.82 -30.65 1.01
C LEU A 405 22.65 -30.99 2.25
N VAL A 406 23.96 -30.91 2.09
CA VAL A 406 24.93 -30.87 3.19
C VAL A 406 24.54 -29.71 4.11
N LEU A 407 24.30 -30.01 5.38
CA LEU A 407 24.12 -29.02 6.45
C LEU A 407 25.24 -27.97 6.37
N ARG A 408 24.89 -26.71 6.16
CA ARG A 408 25.84 -25.60 6.25
C ARG A 408 26.13 -25.31 7.73
N PRO A 409 27.39 -25.35 8.19
CA PRO A 409 27.79 -24.59 9.36
C PRO A 409 27.82 -23.09 9.00
N ALA A 410 27.62 -22.23 10.00
CA ALA A 410 27.66 -20.77 9.91
C ALA A 410 28.84 -20.23 9.08
N PRO A 411 28.67 -19.11 8.35
CA PRO A 411 29.69 -18.62 7.43
C PRO A 411 30.96 -18.20 8.19
N SER A 412 32.05 -18.91 7.93
CA SER A 412 33.39 -18.34 8.06
C SER A 412 33.93 -18.08 6.65
N PHE A 413 34.18 -16.80 6.37
CA PHE A 413 34.81 -16.24 5.17
C PHE A 413 34.12 -16.51 3.80
N ALA A 414 33.59 -15.44 3.21
CA ALA A 414 33.02 -15.42 1.87
C ALA A 414 34.09 -15.70 0.80
N PHE A 415 34.06 -16.89 0.21
CA PHE A 415 34.71 -17.19 -1.07
C PHE A 415 33.69 -16.99 -2.20
N ASN A 416 34.02 -16.19 -3.21
CA ASN A 416 33.12 -15.93 -4.34
C ASN A 416 33.03 -17.17 -5.24
N LYS A 417 31.86 -17.82 -5.28
CA LYS A 417 31.59 -19.01 -6.11
C LYS A 417 31.31 -18.58 -7.54
N ASP A 418 32.36 -18.48 -8.34
CA ASP A 418 32.28 -18.09 -9.74
C ASP A 418 31.76 -19.22 -10.66
N SER A 419 31.51 -18.90 -11.94
CA SER A 419 31.01 -19.88 -12.93
C SER A 419 31.96 -21.07 -13.14
N ALA A 420 33.24 -20.93 -12.78
CA ALA A 420 34.23 -22.00 -12.88
C ALA A 420 34.09 -22.99 -11.71
N PHE A 421 33.78 -22.51 -10.50
CA PHE A 421 33.46 -23.34 -9.34
C PHE A 421 32.24 -24.23 -9.60
N GLU A 422 31.13 -23.66 -10.09
CA GLU A 422 29.90 -24.42 -10.34
C GLU A 422 30.07 -25.47 -11.45
N LYS A 423 30.83 -25.14 -12.51
CA LYS A 423 31.19 -26.12 -13.56
C LYS A 423 32.06 -27.26 -13.03
N LEU A 424 32.98 -26.98 -12.10
CA LEU A 424 33.82 -28.00 -11.48
C LEU A 424 32.99 -28.90 -10.56
N LYS A 425 32.11 -28.30 -9.74
CA LYS A 425 31.19 -29.02 -8.84
C LYS A 425 30.26 -29.95 -9.61
N SER A 426 29.62 -29.45 -10.67
CA SER A 426 28.74 -30.24 -11.53
C SER A 426 29.48 -31.45 -12.13
N LYS A 427 30.70 -31.28 -12.66
CA LYS A 427 31.51 -32.39 -13.17
C LYS A 427 31.97 -33.37 -12.08
N MET A 428 32.17 -32.89 -10.85
CA MET A 428 32.52 -33.72 -9.71
C MET A 428 31.35 -34.54 -9.16
N LEU A 429 30.11 -34.09 -9.37
CA LEU A 429 28.88 -34.78 -8.97
C LEU A 429 28.26 -35.63 -10.10
N ASP A 430 28.67 -35.43 -11.36
CA ASP A 430 28.35 -36.34 -12.46
C ASP A 430 29.21 -37.60 -12.37
N PHE A 431 28.72 -38.64 -11.69
CA PHE A 431 29.43 -39.92 -11.50
C PHE A 431 29.53 -40.79 -12.78
N SER A 432 28.82 -40.42 -13.85
CA SER A 432 28.80 -41.17 -15.12
C SER A 432 30.00 -40.86 -16.02
N GLY A 433 30.57 -39.64 -15.89
CA GLY A 433 31.70 -39.16 -16.70
C GLY A 433 33.10 -39.41 -16.10
N LYS A 434 34.15 -39.16 -16.91
CA LYS A 434 35.54 -39.15 -16.44
C LYS A 434 35.76 -38.02 -15.41
N PRO A 435 36.48 -38.28 -14.30
CA PRO A 435 36.70 -37.27 -13.27
C PRO A 435 37.47 -36.05 -13.81
N PRO A 436 37.10 -34.82 -13.42
CA PRO A 436 37.81 -33.62 -13.83
C PRO A 436 39.20 -33.53 -13.19
N SER A 437 40.12 -32.84 -13.85
CA SER A 437 41.48 -32.64 -13.31
C SER A 437 41.48 -31.61 -12.18
N LEU A 438 41.87 -32.04 -10.97
CA LEU A 438 41.97 -31.19 -9.77
C LEU A 438 43.34 -30.51 -9.61
N SER A 439 44.25 -30.63 -10.59
CA SER A 439 45.55 -29.95 -10.56
C SER A 439 45.45 -28.46 -10.95
N LYS A 440 44.40 -28.07 -11.68
CA LYS A 440 44.19 -26.70 -12.19
C LYS A 440 43.54 -25.72 -11.18
N PRO A 441 42.47 -26.08 -10.44
CA PRO A 441 41.81 -25.16 -9.50
C PRO A 441 42.75 -24.64 -8.42
N ASN A 442 42.57 -23.43 -7.88
CA ASN A 442 43.44 -22.92 -6.81
C ASN A 442 43.09 -23.57 -5.45
N LEU A 443 43.95 -23.39 -4.44
CA LEU A 443 43.76 -24.00 -3.11
C LEU A 443 42.42 -23.60 -2.46
N GLN A 444 42.00 -22.35 -2.65
CA GLN A 444 40.79 -21.80 -2.07
C GLN A 444 39.54 -22.38 -2.73
N THR A 445 39.57 -22.63 -4.05
CA THR A 445 38.52 -23.35 -4.79
C THR A 445 38.35 -24.79 -4.28
N LEU A 446 39.45 -25.50 -3.98
CA LEU A 446 39.37 -26.86 -3.44
C LEU A 446 38.85 -26.87 -2.00
N LYS A 447 39.26 -25.91 -1.17
CA LYS A 447 38.72 -25.73 0.19
C LYS A 447 37.22 -25.43 0.18
N ALA A 448 36.78 -24.53 -0.71
CA ALA A 448 35.37 -24.23 -0.92
C ALA A 448 34.60 -25.48 -1.40
N LEU A 449 35.19 -26.29 -2.28
CA LEU A 449 34.54 -27.52 -2.77
C LEU A 449 34.47 -28.60 -1.67
N CYS A 450 35.51 -28.77 -0.87
CA CYS A 450 35.47 -29.65 0.30
C CYS A 450 34.38 -29.22 1.29
N GLN A 451 34.28 -27.91 1.58
CA GLN A 451 33.24 -27.37 2.44
C GLN A 451 31.83 -27.60 1.88
N ASP A 452 31.65 -27.42 0.58
CA ASP A 452 30.36 -27.59 -0.10
C ASP A 452 29.94 -29.07 -0.22
N LEU A 453 30.90 -30.00 -0.30
CA LEU A 453 30.68 -31.45 -0.32
C LEU A 453 30.67 -32.08 1.09
N GLY A 454 30.89 -31.31 2.15
CA GLY A 454 30.96 -31.81 3.54
C GLY A 454 32.22 -32.63 3.86
N ILE A 455 33.28 -32.49 3.06
CA ILE A 455 34.55 -33.19 3.24
C ILE A 455 35.41 -32.43 4.26
N HIS A 456 35.78 -33.10 5.35
CA HIS A 456 36.60 -32.50 6.39
C HIS A 456 38.01 -32.12 5.90
N TYR A 457 38.46 -30.90 6.23
CA TYR A 457 39.82 -30.45 5.97
C TYR A 457 40.33 -29.46 7.02
N ASN A 458 41.66 -29.44 7.18
CA ASN A 458 42.37 -28.54 8.09
C ASN A 458 42.93 -27.33 7.33
N SER A 459 43.12 -26.21 8.03
CA SER A 459 43.65 -24.97 7.44
C SER A 459 45.02 -25.14 6.78
N ILE A 460 45.83 -26.09 7.28
CA ILE A 460 47.17 -26.44 6.80
C ILE A 460 47.21 -27.50 5.68
N ASP A 461 46.06 -28.06 5.29
CA ASP A 461 46.03 -29.12 4.27
C ASP A 461 46.47 -28.60 2.90
N SER A 462 47.39 -29.33 2.26
CA SER A 462 47.93 -28.97 0.94
C SER A 462 46.92 -29.28 -0.18
N LYS A 463 47.09 -28.58 -1.32
CA LYS A 463 46.27 -28.76 -2.54
C LYS A 463 46.17 -30.24 -2.97
N ARG A 464 47.25 -31.00 -2.82
CA ARG A 464 47.32 -32.42 -3.17
C ARG A 464 46.47 -33.29 -2.24
N ILE A 465 46.45 -32.98 -0.95
CA ILE A 465 45.67 -33.69 0.07
C ILE A 465 44.18 -33.45 -0.16
N LEU A 466 43.78 -32.19 -0.39
CA LEU A 466 42.38 -31.86 -0.67
C LEU A 466 41.89 -32.54 -1.96
N ALA A 467 42.70 -32.50 -3.02
CA ALA A 467 42.35 -33.16 -4.28
C ALA A 467 42.19 -34.68 -4.13
N ALA A 468 43.01 -35.33 -3.30
CA ALA A 468 42.88 -36.76 -3.00
C ALA A 468 41.55 -37.05 -2.27
N ARG A 469 41.25 -36.32 -1.19
CA ARG A 469 40.00 -36.50 -0.43
C ARG A 469 38.75 -36.25 -1.25
N ILE A 470 38.79 -35.30 -2.18
CA ILE A 470 37.69 -35.03 -3.12
C ILE A 470 37.49 -36.20 -4.10
N MET A 471 38.57 -36.86 -4.53
CA MET A 471 38.49 -38.04 -5.38
C MET A 471 38.01 -39.28 -4.62
N ASP A 472 38.46 -39.45 -3.38
CA ASP A 472 38.03 -40.53 -2.49
C ASP A 472 36.52 -40.41 -2.22
N TYR A 473 36.04 -39.20 -1.88
CA TYR A 473 34.62 -38.90 -1.73
C TYR A 473 33.81 -39.29 -2.98
N ARG A 474 34.31 -38.96 -4.17
CA ARG A 474 33.65 -39.33 -5.44
C ARG A 474 33.61 -40.84 -5.68
N GLN A 475 34.62 -41.58 -5.24
CA GLN A 475 34.64 -43.06 -5.34
C GLN A 475 33.69 -43.71 -4.33
N GLU A 476 33.69 -43.23 -3.09
CA GLU A 476 32.83 -43.74 -2.01
C GLU A 476 31.34 -43.53 -2.32
N HIS A 477 31.00 -42.43 -2.99
CA HIS A 477 29.61 -42.08 -3.31
C HIS A 477 29.18 -42.53 -4.71
N ARG A 478 30.03 -43.26 -5.45
CA ARG A 478 29.81 -43.70 -6.84
C ARG A 478 28.63 -44.66 -6.98
N ASP A 479 28.42 -45.51 -5.98
CA ASP A 479 27.38 -46.55 -5.97
C ASP A 479 26.15 -46.15 -5.13
N THR A 480 26.11 -44.90 -4.63
CA THR A 480 24.90 -44.37 -3.99
C THR A 480 23.78 -44.37 -5.02
N PRO A 481 22.65 -45.06 -4.80
CA PRO A 481 21.51 -44.98 -5.69
C PRO A 481 21.16 -43.50 -5.85
N LEU A 482 21.03 -43.02 -7.08
CA LEU A 482 20.36 -41.75 -7.36
C LEU A 482 19.00 -41.87 -6.67
N LYS A 483 18.85 -41.36 -5.44
CA LYS A 483 17.55 -41.18 -4.81
C LYS A 483 16.76 -40.42 -5.86
N GLN A 484 15.69 -41.04 -6.35
CA GLN A 484 14.76 -40.41 -7.27
C GLN A 484 14.48 -39.02 -6.68
N THR A 485 14.97 -37.99 -7.36
CA THR A 485 14.74 -36.62 -6.95
C THR A 485 13.24 -36.41 -7.10
N LEU A 486 12.53 -36.39 -5.97
CA LEU A 486 11.15 -35.94 -6.00
C LEU A 486 11.14 -34.53 -6.63
N PRO A 487 10.12 -34.22 -7.45
CA PRO A 487 10.01 -32.90 -8.05
C PRO A 487 10.10 -31.81 -6.97
N ARG A 488 10.78 -30.70 -7.28
CA ARG A 488 10.89 -29.57 -6.34
C ARG A 488 9.52 -28.90 -6.10
N HIS A 489 8.61 -29.02 -7.07
CA HIS A 489 7.27 -28.48 -7.06
C HIS A 489 6.40 -29.20 -6.04
N VAL A 490 6.09 -28.56 -4.92
CA VAL A 490 5.17 -29.09 -3.90
C VAL A 490 3.74 -29.02 -4.41
N ILE A 491 3.34 -27.86 -4.96
CA ILE A 491 2.04 -27.70 -5.61
C ILE A 491 2.18 -28.04 -7.10
N GLY A 492 2.36 -29.34 -7.36
CA GLY A 492 2.31 -29.91 -8.70
C GLY A 492 0.89 -30.23 -9.18
N ARG A 493 0.77 -30.82 -10.36
CA ARG A 493 -0.48 -31.27 -10.99
C ARG A 493 -1.38 -32.05 -10.05
N ASP A 494 -0.83 -33.08 -9.40
CA ASP A 494 -1.59 -34.03 -8.59
C ASP A 494 -2.31 -33.34 -7.42
N LEU A 495 -1.63 -32.39 -6.77
CA LEU A 495 -2.22 -31.63 -5.67
C LEU A 495 -3.22 -30.58 -6.18
N LEU A 496 -2.92 -29.88 -7.28
CA LEU A 496 -3.84 -28.88 -7.84
C LEU A 496 -5.17 -29.50 -8.27
N GLU A 497 -5.15 -30.68 -8.88
CA GLU A 497 -6.36 -31.40 -9.27
C GLU A 497 -7.23 -31.76 -8.06
N GLU A 498 -6.61 -32.21 -6.96
CA GLU A 498 -7.30 -32.45 -5.68
C GLU A 498 -7.89 -31.16 -5.10
N VAL A 499 -7.15 -30.05 -5.14
CA VAL A 499 -7.66 -28.75 -4.65
C VAL A 499 -8.85 -28.29 -5.48
N TRP A 500 -8.78 -28.36 -6.81
CA TRP A 500 -9.89 -27.97 -7.68
C TRP A 500 -11.12 -28.87 -7.48
N ALA A 501 -10.92 -30.16 -7.22
CA ALA A 501 -12.01 -31.09 -6.88
C ALA A 501 -12.67 -30.74 -5.55
N ASP A 502 -11.89 -30.35 -4.53
CA ASP A 502 -12.41 -29.87 -3.24
C ASP A 502 -13.11 -28.51 -3.36
N MET A 503 -12.56 -27.59 -4.15
CA MET A 503 -13.18 -26.29 -4.41
C MET A 503 -14.56 -26.43 -5.05
N LYS A 504 -14.74 -27.35 -6.01
CA LYS A 504 -16.05 -27.64 -6.63
C LYS A 504 -17.10 -28.16 -5.63
N ARG A 505 -16.67 -28.78 -4.53
CA ARG A 505 -17.53 -29.32 -3.47
C ARG A 505 -17.75 -28.33 -2.32
N THR A 506 -16.96 -27.26 -2.27
CA THR A 506 -16.98 -26.29 -1.18
C THR A 506 -18.01 -25.20 -1.45
N VAL A 507 -18.94 -25.00 -0.51
CA VAL A 507 -19.92 -23.91 -0.56
C VAL A 507 -19.38 -22.74 0.24
N LEU A 508 -19.10 -21.62 -0.43
CA LEU A 508 -18.66 -20.39 0.21
C LEU A 508 -19.85 -19.48 0.56
N PRO A 509 -19.81 -18.74 1.69
CA PRO A 509 -20.75 -17.67 1.95
C PRO A 509 -20.77 -16.64 0.82
N THR A 510 -21.92 -16.00 0.59
CA THR A 510 -22.12 -15.07 -0.54
C THR A 510 -21.26 -13.81 -0.50
N TRP A 511 -20.68 -13.49 0.67
CA TRP A 511 -19.79 -12.34 0.86
C TRP A 511 -18.30 -12.68 0.66
N ILE A 512 -17.96 -13.95 0.40
CA ILE A 512 -16.62 -14.37 0.01
C ILE A 512 -16.58 -14.54 -1.51
N GLN A 513 -15.67 -13.83 -2.17
CA GLN A 513 -15.45 -14.00 -3.59
C GLN A 513 -14.70 -15.32 -3.85
N ALA A 514 -15.29 -16.19 -4.65
CA ALA A 514 -14.66 -17.46 -5.02
C ALA A 514 -13.40 -17.20 -5.88
N PRO A 515 -12.29 -17.92 -5.63
CA PRO A 515 -11.10 -17.78 -6.45
C PRO A 515 -11.30 -18.44 -7.82
N PRO A 516 -10.45 -18.13 -8.81
CA PRO A 516 -10.55 -18.71 -10.14
C PRO A 516 -10.49 -20.25 -10.09
N PRO A 517 -11.35 -20.97 -10.82
CA PRO A 517 -11.48 -22.42 -10.66
C PRO A 517 -10.24 -23.21 -11.05
N ASN A 518 -9.40 -22.67 -11.95
CA ASN A 518 -8.18 -23.31 -12.46
C ASN A 518 -6.91 -22.50 -12.11
N TRP A 519 -6.89 -21.91 -10.91
CA TRP A 519 -5.74 -21.15 -10.43
C TRP A 519 -4.48 -22.03 -10.35
N GLY A 520 -3.30 -21.42 -10.57
CA GLY A 520 -2.03 -22.15 -10.65
C GLY A 520 -1.65 -22.63 -12.06
N THR A 521 -2.51 -22.38 -13.06
CA THR A 521 -2.19 -22.58 -14.48
C THR A 521 -1.63 -21.31 -15.12
N PRO A 522 -0.75 -21.43 -16.15
CA PRO A 522 -0.26 -20.25 -16.89
C PRO A 522 -1.38 -19.41 -17.53
N ALA A 523 -2.49 -20.05 -17.92
CA ALA A 523 -3.61 -19.39 -18.58
C ALA A 523 -4.41 -18.43 -17.67
N GLN A 524 -4.46 -18.72 -16.36
CA GLN A 524 -5.28 -17.95 -15.41
C GLN A 524 -4.58 -16.69 -14.89
N GLY A 525 -3.26 -16.58 -15.05
CA GLY A 525 -2.47 -15.44 -14.61
C GLY A 525 -2.16 -15.43 -13.10
N LYS A 526 -1.88 -14.23 -12.56
CA LYS A 526 -1.58 -14.05 -11.13
C LYS A 526 -2.87 -13.91 -10.32
N LEU A 527 -2.85 -14.43 -9.09
CA LEU A 527 -3.91 -14.20 -8.11
C LEU A 527 -3.78 -12.80 -7.51
N SER A 528 -4.93 -12.17 -7.25
CA SER A 528 -5.08 -10.97 -6.44
C SER A 528 -4.94 -11.27 -4.94
N ALA A 529 -4.81 -10.23 -4.13
CA ALA A 529 -4.68 -10.36 -2.68
C ALA A 529 -5.85 -11.12 -2.04
N GLU A 530 -7.09 -10.77 -2.39
CA GLU A 530 -8.28 -11.46 -1.87
C GLU A 530 -8.36 -12.91 -2.34
N GLU A 531 -7.97 -13.20 -3.59
CA GLU A 531 -7.92 -14.58 -4.09
C GLU A 531 -6.86 -15.41 -3.34
N TYR A 532 -5.66 -14.86 -3.06
CA TYR A 532 -4.67 -15.54 -2.23
C TYR A 532 -5.22 -15.82 -0.83
N LYS A 533 -5.94 -14.88 -0.22
CA LYS A 533 -6.56 -15.08 1.11
C LYS A 533 -7.53 -16.26 1.10
N VAL A 534 -8.39 -16.38 0.07
CA VAL A 534 -9.36 -17.48 -0.01
C VAL A 534 -8.70 -18.81 -0.37
N VAL A 535 -7.76 -18.81 -1.31
CA VAL A 535 -7.00 -20.00 -1.69
C VAL A 535 -6.23 -20.53 -0.48
N CYS A 536 -5.51 -19.66 0.22
CA CYS A 536 -4.63 -20.08 1.30
C CYS A 536 -5.39 -20.41 2.60
N SER A 537 -6.35 -19.58 3.01
CA SER A 537 -7.01 -19.77 4.31
C SER A 537 -8.18 -20.75 4.27
N ILE A 538 -8.69 -21.10 3.08
CA ILE A 538 -9.84 -22.01 2.93
C ILE A 538 -9.48 -23.20 2.04
N SER A 539 -9.18 -22.96 0.76
CA SER A 539 -9.10 -24.05 -0.24
C SER A 539 -7.94 -25.02 0.05
N LEU A 540 -6.75 -24.48 0.31
CA LEU A 540 -5.56 -25.26 0.65
C LEU A 540 -5.69 -25.89 2.03
N VAL A 541 -6.23 -25.18 3.03
CA VAL A 541 -6.44 -25.76 4.38
C VAL A 541 -7.31 -27.02 4.31
N ILE A 542 -8.45 -26.95 3.62
CA ILE A 542 -9.36 -28.10 3.44
C ILE A 542 -8.63 -29.26 2.78
N THR A 543 -7.97 -28.99 1.65
CA THR A 543 -7.34 -30.03 0.84
C THR A 543 -6.15 -30.66 1.56
N LEU A 544 -5.24 -29.83 2.08
CA LEU A 544 -3.99 -30.29 2.69
C LEU A 544 -4.22 -31.06 4.00
N ILE A 545 -5.21 -30.65 4.82
CA ILE A 545 -5.59 -31.43 6.00
C ILE A 545 -6.14 -32.80 5.57
N ARG A 546 -6.91 -32.86 4.47
CA ARG A 546 -7.45 -34.12 3.95
C ARG A 546 -6.36 -35.04 3.38
N VAL A 547 -5.38 -34.49 2.66
CA VAL A 547 -4.38 -35.31 1.95
C VAL A 547 -3.09 -35.57 2.74
N TRP A 548 -2.71 -34.68 3.66
CA TRP A 548 -1.48 -34.76 4.44
C TRP A 548 -1.72 -34.79 5.96
N GLY A 549 -2.97 -34.82 6.43
CA GLY A 549 -3.31 -34.79 7.85
C GLY A 549 -3.25 -36.15 8.55
N TYR A 550 -3.64 -36.15 9.83
CA TYR A 550 -3.63 -37.34 10.68
C TYR A 550 -4.44 -38.51 10.07
N GLY A 551 -3.82 -39.68 10.01
CA GLY A 551 -4.41 -40.90 9.46
C GLY A 551 -4.16 -41.13 7.96
N THR A 552 -3.61 -40.14 7.26
CA THR A 552 -3.15 -40.29 5.85
C THR A 552 -1.64 -40.41 5.74
N GLU A 553 -0.91 -39.59 6.50
CA GLU A 553 0.54 -39.57 6.56
C GLU A 553 1.01 -39.88 8.00
N ASP A 554 2.23 -40.38 8.14
CA ASP A 554 2.86 -40.53 9.46
C ASP A 554 3.20 -39.15 10.04
N ALA A 555 3.11 -39.00 11.37
CA ALA A 555 3.38 -37.72 12.04
C ALA A 555 4.83 -37.23 11.86
N GLN A 556 5.77 -38.13 11.56
CA GLN A 556 7.16 -37.78 11.24
C GLN A 556 7.41 -37.61 9.74
N SER A 557 6.39 -37.84 8.90
CA SER A 557 6.52 -37.65 7.46
C SER A 557 6.80 -36.18 7.13
N ARG A 558 7.59 -35.95 6.07
CA ARG A 558 7.92 -34.61 5.62
C ARG A 558 6.69 -33.81 5.22
N ARG A 559 5.72 -34.43 4.52
CA ARG A 559 4.46 -33.79 4.11
C ARG A 559 3.63 -33.33 5.29
N PHE A 560 3.54 -34.14 6.35
CA PHE A 560 2.86 -33.75 7.57
C PHE A 560 3.55 -32.55 8.25
N GLN A 561 4.89 -32.53 8.30
CA GLN A 561 5.65 -31.38 8.83
C GLN A 561 5.47 -30.11 7.98
N MET A 562 5.39 -30.24 6.65
CA MET A 562 5.07 -29.14 5.74
C MET A 562 3.66 -28.60 5.97
N LEU A 563 2.68 -29.48 6.20
CA LEU A 563 1.32 -29.10 6.58
C LEU A 563 1.33 -28.32 7.89
N LEU A 564 2.00 -28.81 8.94
CA LEU A 564 2.06 -28.10 10.23
C LEU A 564 2.69 -26.71 10.09
N ASN A 565 3.80 -26.61 9.34
CA ASN A 565 4.43 -25.32 9.06
C ASN A 565 3.48 -24.36 8.34
N TYR A 566 2.77 -24.85 7.33
CA TYR A 566 1.77 -24.05 6.61
C TYR A 566 0.60 -23.61 7.49
N LEU A 567 0.10 -24.50 8.35
CA LEU A 567 -0.97 -24.16 9.29
C LEU A 567 -0.52 -23.10 10.30
N ASP A 568 0.73 -23.12 10.77
CA ASP A 568 1.28 -22.05 11.60
C ASP A 568 1.21 -20.68 10.89
N LEU A 569 1.55 -20.63 9.59
CA LEU A 569 1.38 -19.41 8.78
C LEU A 569 -0.09 -18.97 8.69
N VAL A 570 -1.01 -19.91 8.40
CA VAL A 570 -2.45 -19.62 8.29
C VAL A 570 -3.02 -19.13 9.62
N HIS A 571 -2.66 -19.75 10.74
CA HIS A 571 -3.08 -19.34 12.07
C HIS A 571 -2.65 -17.91 12.40
N ALA A 572 -1.39 -17.57 12.13
CA ALA A 572 -0.89 -16.21 12.34
C ALA A 572 -1.63 -15.19 11.44
N ILE A 573 -1.79 -15.47 10.14
CA ILE A 573 -2.51 -14.56 9.25
C ILE A 573 -3.99 -14.44 9.62
N HIS A 574 -4.63 -15.50 10.12
CA HIS A 574 -6.01 -15.41 10.60
C HIS A 574 -6.12 -14.37 11.71
N VAL A 575 -5.25 -14.40 12.72
CA VAL A 575 -5.26 -13.40 13.80
C VAL A 575 -5.12 -11.98 13.25
N LEU A 576 -4.23 -11.78 12.28
CA LEU A 576 -4.02 -10.47 11.67
C LEU A 576 -5.29 -9.91 11.00
N LEU A 577 -6.14 -10.79 10.47
CA LEU A 577 -7.37 -10.43 9.77
C LEU A 577 -8.59 -10.30 10.70
N LEU A 578 -8.42 -10.49 12.01
CA LEU A 578 -9.49 -10.29 12.98
C LEU A 578 -9.86 -8.80 13.09
N ARG A 579 -11.12 -8.55 13.46
CA ARG A 579 -11.65 -7.20 13.70
C ARG A 579 -11.31 -6.65 15.08
N GLU A 580 -10.66 -7.45 15.91
CA GLU A 580 -10.23 -7.06 17.23
C GLU A 580 -8.88 -7.70 17.53
N THR A 581 -8.11 -7.05 18.38
CA THR A 581 -6.85 -7.57 18.89
C THR A 581 -6.90 -7.58 20.42
N SER A 582 -6.14 -8.47 21.03
CA SER A 582 -6.00 -8.56 22.47
C SER A 582 -4.61 -9.09 22.77
N TRP A 583 -4.18 -9.02 24.02
CA TRP A 583 -2.87 -9.57 24.38
C TRP A 583 -2.78 -11.07 24.03
N GLN A 584 -3.84 -11.83 24.25
CA GLN A 584 -3.89 -13.27 23.95
C GLN A 584 -3.80 -13.55 22.45
N SER A 585 -4.50 -12.77 21.61
CA SER A 585 -4.41 -12.95 20.15
C SER A 585 -3.02 -12.56 19.63
N ARG A 586 -2.41 -11.50 20.18
CA ARG A 586 -1.04 -11.07 19.89
C ARG A 586 0.00 -12.15 20.22
N GLU A 587 -0.11 -12.80 21.39
CA GLU A 587 0.79 -13.91 21.75
C GLU A 587 0.56 -15.15 20.89
N TYR A 588 -0.69 -15.42 20.53
CA TYR A 588 -1.02 -16.50 19.61
C TYR A 588 -0.37 -16.27 18.25
N TYR A 589 -0.52 -15.06 17.68
CA TYR A 589 0.17 -14.67 16.45
C TYR A 589 1.68 -14.86 16.58
N ARG A 590 2.29 -14.30 17.64
CA ARG A 590 3.75 -14.34 17.84
C ARG A 590 4.27 -15.77 17.85
N SER A 591 3.60 -16.63 18.61
CA SER A 591 3.98 -18.04 18.77
C SER A 591 3.90 -18.80 17.44
N HIS A 592 2.81 -18.62 16.69
CA HIS A 592 2.62 -19.29 15.40
C HIS A 592 3.57 -18.75 14.32
N MET A 593 3.77 -17.43 14.24
CA MET A 593 4.68 -16.83 13.26
C MET A 593 6.15 -17.22 13.53
N GLN A 594 6.57 -17.26 14.79
CA GLN A 594 7.92 -17.70 15.16
C GLN A 594 8.16 -19.16 14.73
N ARG A 595 7.25 -20.08 15.10
CA ARG A 595 7.36 -21.48 14.71
C ARG A 595 7.35 -21.68 13.20
N TYR A 596 6.52 -20.92 12.48
CA TYR A 596 6.50 -20.91 11.02
C TYR A 596 7.89 -20.59 10.45
N LEU A 597 8.51 -19.50 10.87
CA LEU A 597 9.80 -19.06 10.33
C LEU A 597 10.95 -20.00 10.68
N GLU A 598 11.01 -20.47 11.93
CA GLU A 598 12.02 -21.44 12.38
C GLU A 598 11.90 -22.75 11.58
N THR A 599 10.68 -23.25 11.43
CA THR A 599 10.43 -24.53 10.74
C THR A 599 10.60 -24.40 9.22
N VAL A 600 10.34 -23.24 8.62
CA VAL A 600 10.64 -22.99 7.20
C VAL A 600 12.15 -23.17 6.94
N LEU A 601 13.01 -22.62 7.80
CA LEU A 601 14.47 -22.74 7.63
C LEU A 601 14.97 -24.18 7.79
N VAL A 602 14.30 -24.98 8.62
CA VAL A 602 14.60 -26.41 8.78
C VAL A 602 14.10 -27.22 7.59
N LEU A 603 12.89 -26.97 7.12
CA LEU A 603 12.28 -27.72 6.01
C LEU A 603 12.91 -27.38 4.66
N TYR A 604 13.31 -26.12 4.46
CA TYR A 604 13.81 -25.58 3.19
C TYR A 604 15.15 -24.85 3.42
N PRO A 605 16.25 -25.58 3.68
CA PRO A 605 17.53 -24.97 4.05
C PRO A 605 18.21 -24.19 2.91
N ASP A 606 17.73 -24.33 1.67
CA ASP A 606 18.16 -23.54 0.51
C ASP A 606 17.33 -22.25 0.32
N PHE A 607 16.28 -22.04 1.13
CA PHE A 607 15.46 -20.85 1.08
C PHE A 607 16.09 -19.70 1.88
N THR A 608 16.19 -18.53 1.27
CA THR A 608 16.55 -17.29 1.96
C THR A 608 15.29 -16.53 2.31
N LEU A 609 15.13 -16.17 3.59
CA LEU A 609 13.99 -15.38 4.02
C LEU A 609 14.00 -14.03 3.31
N LYS A 610 12.81 -13.54 2.99
CA LYS A 610 12.58 -12.23 2.38
C LYS A 610 12.23 -11.18 3.44
N PRO A 611 12.39 -9.87 3.16
CA PRO A 611 12.02 -8.78 4.08
C PRO A 611 10.65 -8.93 4.74
N ASN A 612 9.64 -9.40 4.00
CA ASN A 612 8.30 -9.67 4.54
C ASN A 612 8.34 -10.66 5.73
N HIS A 613 9.12 -11.73 5.66
CA HIS A 613 9.28 -12.67 6.79
C HIS A 613 9.87 -12.01 8.04
N HIS A 614 10.69 -10.98 7.89
CA HIS A 614 11.18 -10.22 9.03
C HIS A 614 10.12 -9.21 9.52
N PHE A 615 9.39 -8.55 8.60
CA PHE A 615 8.31 -7.65 8.96
C PHE A 615 7.21 -8.34 9.77
N SER A 616 6.92 -9.62 9.49
CA SER A 616 5.93 -10.39 10.25
C SER A 616 6.22 -10.41 11.76
N LEU A 617 7.48 -10.37 12.16
CA LEU A 617 7.88 -10.37 13.57
C LEU A 617 7.64 -9.01 14.25
N HIS A 618 7.51 -7.93 13.48
CA HIS A 618 7.16 -6.59 13.98
C HIS A 618 5.64 -6.31 13.96
N VAL A 619 4.84 -7.11 13.24
CA VAL A 619 3.39 -6.90 13.13
C VAL A 619 2.69 -6.95 14.50
N VAL A 620 3.20 -7.74 15.45
CA VAL A 620 2.65 -7.78 16.81
C VAL A 620 2.76 -6.42 17.49
N THR A 621 3.87 -5.72 17.28
CA THR A 621 4.06 -4.35 17.78
C THR A 621 3.06 -3.41 17.12
N ASP A 622 2.77 -3.55 15.82
CA ASP A 622 1.75 -2.75 15.15
C ASP A 622 0.34 -3.06 15.70
N LEU A 623 0.02 -4.33 15.99
CA LEU A 623 -1.25 -4.70 16.62
C LEU A 623 -1.41 -4.12 18.03
N GLU A 624 -0.33 -4.05 18.81
CA GLU A 624 -0.33 -3.47 20.15
C GLU A 624 -0.38 -1.94 20.14
N THR A 625 0.39 -1.32 19.25
CA THR A 625 0.57 0.14 19.22
C THR A 625 -0.48 0.85 18.38
N MET A 626 -1.04 0.20 17.35
CA MET A 626 -1.96 0.81 16.39
C MET A 626 -3.35 0.14 16.37
N GLY A 627 -3.59 -0.86 17.20
CA GLY A 627 -4.84 -1.60 17.21
C GLY A 627 -4.97 -2.61 16.05
N PRO A 628 -6.18 -3.16 15.84
CA PRO A 628 -6.39 -4.28 14.93
C PRO A 628 -6.16 -3.88 13.47
N GLY A 629 -5.65 -4.83 12.68
CA GLY A 629 -5.24 -4.60 11.30
C GLY A 629 -6.32 -4.00 10.39
N HIS A 630 -7.56 -4.48 10.54
CA HIS A 630 -8.68 -4.01 9.71
C HIS A 630 -8.92 -2.50 9.77
N ALA A 631 -8.70 -1.85 10.93
CA ALA A 631 -8.89 -0.43 11.15
C ALA A 631 -7.82 0.43 10.44
N ARG A 632 -6.74 -0.20 9.99
CA ARG A 632 -5.56 0.46 9.39
C ARG A 632 -5.09 -0.21 8.10
N SER A 633 -6.02 -0.83 7.36
CA SER A 633 -5.71 -1.62 6.16
C SER A 633 -5.81 -0.81 4.86
N THR A 634 -4.96 -1.11 3.86
CA THR A 634 -4.95 -0.47 2.53
C THR A 634 -6.11 -0.74 1.56
N PRO A 635 -6.98 -1.78 1.67
CA PRO A 635 -8.00 -2.06 0.65
C PRO A 635 -8.93 -0.87 0.33
N VAL A 636 -9.06 0.09 1.24
CA VAL A 636 -9.83 1.31 0.99
C VAL A 636 -9.20 2.21 -0.09
N PHE A 637 -7.87 2.24 -0.19
CA PHE A 637 -7.16 3.01 -1.22
C PHE A 637 -7.28 2.34 -2.59
N GLU A 638 -7.18 1.01 -2.66
CA GLU A 638 -7.42 0.26 -3.91
C GLU A 638 -8.83 0.52 -4.44
N ARG A 639 -9.83 0.54 -3.55
CA ARG A 639 -11.20 0.91 -3.88
C ARG A 639 -11.33 2.32 -4.45
N ILE A 640 -10.56 3.29 -3.97
CA ILE A 640 -10.55 4.64 -4.57
C ILE A 640 -9.92 4.62 -5.95
N ASN A 641 -8.78 3.94 -6.13
CA ASN A 641 -8.13 3.84 -7.43
C ASN A 641 -9.10 3.28 -8.48
N HIS A 642 -9.88 2.28 -8.08
CA HIS A 642 -10.99 1.73 -8.84
C HIS A 642 -12.07 2.76 -9.16
N SER A 643 -12.60 3.47 -8.17
CA SER A 643 -13.58 4.55 -8.43
C SER A 643 -13.03 5.64 -9.37
N LEU A 644 -11.73 5.95 -9.30
CA LEU A 644 -11.08 6.92 -10.18
C LEU A 644 -10.90 6.39 -11.63
N GLN A 645 -10.68 5.08 -11.81
CA GLN A 645 -10.61 4.43 -13.12
C GLN A 645 -11.96 4.43 -13.85
N GLU A 646 -13.08 4.45 -13.12
CA GLU A 646 -14.43 4.52 -13.68
C GLU A 646 -14.87 5.93 -14.07
N LEU A 647 -14.07 6.96 -13.74
CA LEU A 647 -14.35 8.32 -14.15
C LEU A 647 -14.07 8.49 -15.65
N ASN A 648 -15.04 9.01 -16.39
CA ASN A 648 -14.87 9.49 -17.76
C ASN A 648 -13.91 10.67 -17.75
N ALA A 649 -12.62 10.36 -17.80
CA ALA A 649 -11.58 11.36 -17.82
C ALA A 649 -11.20 11.69 -19.27
N ASN A 650 -10.91 12.97 -19.52
CA ASN A 650 -10.32 13.37 -20.78
C ASN A 650 -8.95 12.70 -20.92
N GLN A 651 -8.67 12.04 -22.04
CA GLN A 651 -7.43 11.27 -22.25
C GLN A 651 -6.18 12.16 -22.43
N HIS A 652 -6.20 13.36 -21.86
CA HIS A 652 -5.17 14.40 -21.98
C HIS A 652 -4.41 14.52 -20.65
N LEU A 653 -3.16 14.04 -20.65
CA LEU A 653 -2.23 14.19 -19.51
C LEU A 653 -2.02 15.67 -19.17
N GLY A 654 -2.11 16.03 -17.88
CA GLY A 654 -2.08 17.41 -17.38
C GLY A 654 -3.46 18.06 -17.25
N GLU A 655 -4.51 17.40 -17.73
CA GLU A 655 -5.92 17.77 -17.53
C GLU A 655 -6.73 16.63 -16.88
N VAL A 656 -6.30 15.39 -17.07
CA VAL A 656 -6.94 14.19 -16.51
C VAL A 656 -6.96 14.21 -14.98
N GLU A 657 -5.90 14.71 -14.35
CA GLU A 657 -5.76 14.81 -12.89
C GLU A 657 -6.78 15.79 -12.30
N ALA A 658 -6.97 16.93 -12.98
CA ALA A 658 -7.96 17.93 -12.64
C ALA A 658 -9.38 17.34 -12.72
N THR A 659 -9.66 16.67 -13.82
CA THR A 659 -10.96 16.06 -14.10
C THR A 659 -11.28 14.96 -13.09
N MET A 660 -10.34 14.05 -12.83
CA MET A 660 -10.48 12.98 -11.84
C MET A 660 -10.72 13.52 -10.43
N LEU A 661 -9.86 14.45 -9.98
CA LEU A 661 -10.00 15.03 -8.66
C LEU A 661 -11.33 15.78 -8.51
N THR A 662 -11.69 16.61 -9.50
CA THR A 662 -12.95 17.37 -9.48
C THR A 662 -14.16 16.44 -9.47
N ALA A 663 -14.20 15.42 -10.33
CA ALA A 663 -15.29 14.48 -10.40
C ALA A 663 -15.43 13.64 -9.11
N TYR A 664 -14.31 13.18 -8.54
CA TYR A 664 -14.30 12.49 -7.25
C TYR A 664 -14.87 13.36 -6.13
N CYS A 665 -14.38 14.60 -5.99
CA CYS A 665 -14.86 15.52 -4.98
C CYS A 665 -16.34 15.88 -5.17
N ARG A 666 -16.80 16.10 -6.41
CA ARG A 666 -18.22 16.34 -6.72
C ARG A 666 -19.09 15.16 -6.30
N GLN A 667 -18.65 13.93 -6.57
CA GLN A 667 -19.36 12.72 -6.15
C GLN A 667 -19.43 12.63 -4.62
N ALA A 668 -18.31 12.87 -3.91
CA ALA A 668 -18.27 12.88 -2.45
C ALA A 668 -19.18 13.96 -1.84
N ASN A 669 -19.14 15.19 -2.38
CA ASN A 669 -19.96 16.30 -1.92
C ASN A 669 -21.45 16.07 -2.17
N LEU A 670 -21.81 15.49 -3.32
CA LEU A 670 -23.19 15.10 -3.61
C LEU A 670 -23.66 14.02 -2.64
N GLN A 671 -22.83 13.01 -2.39
CA GLN A 671 -23.16 11.91 -1.49
C GLN A 671 -23.40 12.42 -0.06
N LEU A 672 -22.57 13.33 0.43
CA LEU A 672 -22.74 14.00 1.72
C LEU A 672 -24.13 14.64 1.87
N ILE A 673 -24.59 15.34 0.83
CA ILE A 673 -25.94 15.95 0.81
C ILE A 673 -27.03 14.88 0.81
N LEU A 674 -26.88 13.82 0.02
CA LEU A 674 -27.88 12.75 -0.07
C LEU A 674 -28.03 11.95 1.23
N ASP A 675 -26.92 11.76 1.96
CA ASP A 675 -26.92 10.95 3.19
C ASP A 675 -27.39 11.75 4.42
N HIS A 676 -27.12 13.06 4.46
CA HIS A 676 -27.30 13.88 5.66
C HIS A 676 -28.34 15.02 5.53
N ASN A 677 -29.04 15.14 4.40
CA ASN A 677 -30.16 16.05 4.26
C ASN A 677 -31.48 15.27 4.16
N ALA A 678 -32.23 15.23 5.27
CA ALA A 678 -33.45 14.44 5.39
C ALA A 678 -34.55 14.88 4.40
N ASP A 679 -34.72 16.19 4.21
CA ASP A 679 -35.71 16.75 3.28
C ASP A 679 -35.38 16.33 1.83
N VAL A 680 -34.11 16.47 1.46
CA VAL A 680 -33.60 16.04 0.17
C VAL A 680 -33.79 14.55 -0.06
N ARG A 681 -33.47 13.73 0.94
CA ARG A 681 -33.55 12.28 0.84
C ARG A 681 -35.00 11.85 0.61
N GLN A 682 -35.94 12.40 1.36
CA GLN A 682 -37.37 12.16 1.17
C GLN A 682 -37.82 12.51 -0.26
N ASP A 683 -37.32 13.61 -0.82
CA ASP A 683 -37.65 14.06 -2.18
C ASP A 683 -37.06 13.19 -3.30
N VAL A 684 -36.00 12.41 -3.03
CA VAL A 684 -35.33 11.56 -4.04
C VAL A 684 -35.29 10.07 -3.67
N ASP A 685 -36.05 9.63 -2.66
CA ASP A 685 -36.00 8.26 -2.14
C ASP A 685 -36.26 7.21 -3.23
N GLU A 686 -37.19 7.46 -4.16
CA GLU A 686 -37.45 6.55 -5.29
C GLU A 686 -36.22 6.43 -6.22
N ALA A 687 -35.56 7.55 -6.53
CA ALA A 687 -34.35 7.55 -7.34
C ALA A 687 -33.18 6.88 -6.60
N LEU A 688 -33.05 7.09 -5.28
CA LEU A 688 -32.06 6.42 -4.44
C LEU A 688 -32.31 4.91 -4.36
N ASN A 689 -33.56 4.47 -4.29
CA ASN A 689 -33.91 3.05 -4.30
C ASN A 689 -33.64 2.41 -5.67
N ALA A 690 -33.95 3.11 -6.76
CA ALA A 690 -33.61 2.67 -8.11
C ALA A 690 -32.08 2.57 -8.29
N LEU A 691 -31.32 3.56 -7.82
CA LEU A 691 -29.86 3.51 -7.81
C LEU A 691 -29.33 2.31 -7.02
N LYS A 692 -29.82 2.09 -5.80
CA LYS A 692 -29.43 0.93 -4.98
C LYS A 692 -29.77 -0.40 -5.64
N ASN A 693 -30.86 -0.46 -6.40
CA ASN A 693 -31.22 -1.67 -7.14
C ASN A 693 -30.27 -1.88 -8.33
N ILE A 694 -29.95 -0.83 -9.09
CA ILE A 694 -28.97 -0.88 -10.19
C ILE A 694 -27.58 -1.27 -9.66
N GLU A 695 -27.13 -0.66 -8.56
CA GLU A 695 -25.88 -1.01 -7.88
C GLU A 695 -25.86 -2.46 -7.38
N ARG A 696 -27.03 -3.05 -7.08
CA ARG A 696 -27.18 -4.47 -6.75
C ARG A 696 -27.30 -5.38 -7.98
N GLU A 697 -27.65 -4.81 -9.13
CA GLU A 697 -27.98 -5.55 -10.35
C GLU A 697 -26.75 -5.96 -11.19
N ASP A 698 -25.54 -5.43 -10.94
CA ASP A 698 -24.34 -5.87 -11.69
C ASP A 698 -23.08 -6.17 -10.85
N HIS A 699 -22.79 -7.47 -10.74
CA HIS A 699 -21.48 -8.15 -10.94
C HIS A 699 -21.65 -9.69 -10.99
N ARG A 700 -22.72 -10.18 -11.62
CA ARG A 700 -22.96 -11.64 -11.77
C ARG A 700 -23.01 -12.11 -13.22
N GLY A 701 -22.56 -11.30 -14.18
CA GLY A 701 -22.44 -11.76 -15.56
C GLY A 701 -22.02 -10.69 -16.55
N MET A 702 -20.71 -10.55 -16.72
CA MET A 702 -20.05 -10.33 -18.02
C MET A 702 -18.65 -10.91 -17.97
#